data_AF-U6REI3-F1
#
_entry.id   AF-U6REI3-F1
#
_cell.length_a   1.000
_cell.length_b   1.000
_cell.length_c   1.000
_cell.angle_alpha   90.00
_cell.angle_beta   90.00
_cell.angle_gamma   90.00
#
_symmetry.space_group_name_H-M   'P 1'
#
loop_
_entity.id
_entity.type
_entity.pdbx_description
1 polymer ?
#
loop_
_entity_poly.entity_id
_entity_poly.type
_entity_poly.pdbx_seq_one_letter_code
_entity_poly.pdbx_strand_id
1 'polypeptide(L)'
;MKFRYLISLAVATALLTGCNNEDDFGTKVTNGMLRATMESNASGMARAGFDANGAFYWSEGDRLGVTMQNGADYTTGFTALTLVEGGAGQATASFSGDMTGTIAGYAAYPYNDGHAVSTTNGTITLTYNFPKEYSYTKVDADYQTDTKGKGNSYNPAMWGKIENSNVALKHLGGVFCIKFAKLPVGDKLKLTFTADQKIVGKYTVTLSGSEPELEATTATDDSEKTVSIAFGNTAQNTSGTFYIPVPTGNYTNVRVKILNDTEELANVFGGSYTIARKDLKKLSISSGTITGGEAQTVSSVSEVADALGKNTAVTVSGEVSGTSNKIEVPAAQSPETPISIAFQSVASGAKIEFEDKATSETSSSVKDMTIALPETESVEVAPVVNVNMPNTTVTLSSNGGSTTIKEATASTAENTLVVDAGVTITKLIVKKGNVRVKKGATITAIERHSENSNVVKVFVESGAKYPDLSANTNFEIVDAAIAEMEAVAKAGGNFILEQDVTLFRPLVVEGALTLDLNGHSIKAKTTGLEQVLNTKDAVVLVRRGAQLTINDSSNGKGSIDYNGVESVYTAVKLTDGNDTGSEVAKLTVNGGTLKGYYYGISGNGTRHGTEVVINGGAITAANTGEGTAIYHPQDGLLTVNGGTVSAPTGIEMRSGTLTVNAGAIKSTVSTFDEKGNGSGTTMTGVAVAVSQHVTDKDLKVVINGGTLTGPYALYEKDLQNETGTKALEIKDGIFEGQVYSKNCTAFIKGGTFSDVSALESKERALIYLTDDAKLSFVLGKDCTVSPFIVLASQVVNIDLNKKTLTIDDNLEGRTFILVKGGSLKLTDGNITDNEMGISLAADNAKLELDGIVYKATAADAAGILNDKNVQETSIIVKNSTITSGYYAVNTNAHTNPVVGSTKIVLENSHFIATETALLVNIPSTVNIDNCTFSGNHQAAFLRGGTYTIKNSSFTLKAELESTHGENNHMKQWQDGNRAAFAGITIGNYLNGAYQYLTTVTMTGVTVNVEGTHASSFPAVHVCANAAEDKGVTLTYDGSCSFTSTYDPAVEYGTANITVNGEAVKSNVKQETSN
;
A
#
# COMPACT_ATOMS: atom_id res chain seq x y z
N MET A 1 -0.05 -25.95 13.91
CA MET A 1 1.30 -26.53 14.07
C MET A 1 2.26 -25.70 13.23
N LYS A 2 3.31 -25.15 13.85
CA LYS A 2 4.35 -24.27 13.27
C LYS A 2 5.02 -24.88 12.02
N PHE A 3 5.37 -24.06 11.00
CA PHE A 3 6.77 -23.77 10.63
C PHE A 3 6.92 -22.76 9.46
N ARG A 4 8.05 -22.04 9.45
CA ARG A 4 8.68 -21.27 8.34
C ARG A 4 8.12 -19.88 7.95
N TYR A 5 8.68 -18.85 8.59
CA TYR A 5 9.19 -17.65 7.89
C TYR A 5 10.56 -17.29 8.49
N LEU A 6 11.60 -17.28 7.65
CA LEU A 6 12.98 -16.81 7.85
C LEU A 6 13.67 -17.08 6.50
N ILE A 7 14.01 -16.07 5.71
CA ILE A 7 15.25 -15.26 5.64
C ILE A 7 14.88 -14.11 4.66
N SER A 8 15.29 -12.85 4.76
CA SER A 8 16.48 -12.23 5.35
C SER A 8 16.22 -10.78 5.83
N LEU A 9 16.68 -10.44 7.02
CA LEU A 9 17.28 -9.13 7.27
C LEU A 9 18.40 -9.32 8.30
N ALA A 10 19.65 -9.25 7.85
CA ALA A 10 20.80 -9.42 8.70
C ALA A 10 21.29 -8.05 9.19
N VAL A 11 21.36 -7.87 10.51
CA VAL A 11 22.50 -7.35 11.29
C VAL A 11 22.05 -7.23 12.76
N ALA A 12 22.97 -7.53 13.69
CA ALA A 12 22.84 -7.36 15.15
C ALA A 12 21.87 -8.31 15.91
N THR A 13 22.07 -9.62 15.80
CA THR A 13 21.77 -10.56 16.91
C THR A 13 23.03 -10.84 17.72
N ALA A 14 23.20 -10.12 18.83
CA ALA A 14 24.13 -10.52 19.89
C ALA A 14 23.42 -11.47 20.88
N LEU A 15 24.16 -12.46 21.37
CA LEU A 15 23.63 -13.54 22.20
C LEU A 15 23.09 -13.05 23.56
N LEU A 16 22.12 -13.79 24.11
CA LEU A 16 22.30 -14.48 25.40
C LEU A 16 21.18 -15.51 25.62
N THR A 17 21.53 -16.80 25.63
CA THR A 17 20.73 -17.86 26.26
C THR A 17 21.30 -18.15 27.64
N GLY A 18 20.41 -18.36 28.62
CA GLY A 18 20.82 -18.65 30.00
C GLY A 18 19.63 -19.04 30.86
N CYS A 19 19.25 -20.31 30.82
CA CYS A 19 18.45 -20.89 31.90
C CYS A 19 19.38 -21.28 33.06
N ASN A 20 19.08 -20.82 34.27
CA ASN A 20 19.21 -21.59 35.51
C ASN A 20 18.45 -20.87 36.63
N ASN A 21 17.79 -21.65 37.48
CA ASN A 21 17.19 -21.17 38.72
C ASN A 21 18.28 -21.04 39.78
N GLU A 22 18.24 -19.99 40.59
CA GLU A 22 18.30 -20.02 42.07
C GLU A 22 17.69 -18.71 42.60
N ASP A 23 17.04 -18.78 43.77
CA ASP A 23 16.40 -17.64 44.44
C ASP A 23 17.36 -17.01 45.47
N ASP A 24 17.62 -15.70 45.36
CA ASP A 24 17.70 -14.82 46.53
C ASP A 24 17.42 -13.35 46.14
N PHE A 25 17.11 -12.52 47.13
CA PHE A 25 16.51 -11.19 47.00
C PHE A 25 17.40 -10.13 46.34
N GLY A 26 17.12 -9.90 45.06
CA GLY A 26 17.31 -8.60 44.41
C GLY A 26 16.26 -8.46 43.32
N THR A 27 15.49 -7.36 43.31
CA THR A 27 14.53 -7.10 42.23
C THR A 27 15.27 -7.06 40.90
N LYS A 28 15.14 -8.13 40.10
CA LYS A 28 15.74 -8.22 38.77
C LYS A 28 15.18 -7.10 37.90
N VAL A 29 15.95 -6.03 37.79
CA VAL A 29 15.73 -4.94 36.83
C VAL A 29 15.98 -5.54 35.45
N THR A 30 14.92 -5.92 34.76
CA THR A 30 14.98 -6.19 33.33
C THR A 30 15.00 -4.85 32.63
N ASN A 31 16.03 -4.61 31.82
CA ASN A 31 16.09 -3.45 30.94
C ASN A 31 14.99 -3.62 29.88
N GLY A 32 13.84 -2.99 30.12
CA GLY A 32 12.63 -3.22 29.34
C GLY A 32 12.70 -2.45 28.04
N MET A 33 12.69 -3.16 26.92
CA MET A 33 12.78 -2.57 25.58
C MET A 33 11.43 -2.66 24.85
N LEU A 34 10.96 -1.53 24.32
CA LEU A 34 9.77 -1.44 23.47
C LEU A 34 10.13 -0.76 22.15
N ARG A 35 9.74 -1.35 21.02
CA ARG A 35 9.88 -0.72 19.70
C ARG A 35 8.61 0.09 19.37
N ALA A 36 8.76 1.38 19.14
CA ALA A 36 7.64 2.29 18.86
C ALA A 36 7.69 2.81 17.42
N THR A 37 6.53 2.76 16.76
CA THR A 37 6.26 3.36 15.46
C THR A 37 4.95 4.14 15.49
N MET A 38 4.69 4.94 14.46
CA MET A 38 3.43 5.68 14.28
C MET A 38 2.49 4.98 13.30
N GLU A 39 1.19 5.27 13.42
CA GLU A 39 0.25 5.10 12.31
C GLU A 39 0.75 5.95 11.11
N SER A 40 0.91 5.31 9.94
CA SER A 40 1.22 5.91 8.62
C SER A 40 2.32 6.99 8.58
N ASN A 41 3.53 6.67 8.09
CA ASN A 41 4.61 7.64 7.90
C ASN A 41 4.44 8.53 6.64
N ALA A 42 3.29 9.18 6.50
CA ALA A 42 2.93 10.04 5.37
C ALA A 42 3.31 11.52 5.61
N SER A 43 3.49 12.27 4.52
CA SER A 43 3.76 13.71 4.56
C SER A 43 2.53 14.52 4.99
N GLY A 44 2.74 15.55 5.82
CA GLY A 44 1.70 16.53 6.19
C GLY A 44 0.96 16.31 7.52
N MET A 45 1.41 15.41 8.40
CA MET A 45 0.76 15.15 9.70
C MET A 45 0.98 16.25 10.78
N ALA A 46 0.45 16.04 12.00
CA ALA A 46 0.67 16.85 13.21
C ALA A 46 2.10 16.78 13.76
N ARG A 47 2.47 15.65 14.39
CA ARG A 47 3.83 15.27 14.85
C ARG A 47 4.57 16.34 15.69
N ALA A 48 5.83 16.07 16.04
CA ALA A 48 6.86 17.05 16.35
C ALA A 48 8.26 16.38 16.31
N GLY A 49 9.28 16.81 15.57
CA GLY A 49 9.34 17.75 14.45
C GLY A 49 9.71 17.07 13.11
N PHE A 50 9.39 17.73 11.99
CA PHE A 50 9.49 17.13 10.65
C PHE A 50 10.86 17.28 9.99
N ASP A 51 11.06 16.58 8.88
CA ASP A 51 12.00 17.04 7.86
C ASP A 51 11.26 17.93 6.86
N ALA A 52 11.98 18.51 5.88
CA ALA A 52 11.36 19.34 4.85
C ALA A 52 10.24 18.64 4.05
N ASN A 53 10.15 17.30 4.11
CA ASN A 53 9.19 16.48 3.38
C ASN A 53 8.00 16.03 4.24
N GLY A 54 7.96 16.36 5.53
CA GLY A 54 6.87 16.00 6.42
C GLY A 54 6.89 14.55 6.94
N ALA A 55 8.05 13.87 6.95
CA ALA A 55 8.16 12.53 7.53
C ALA A 55 8.30 12.55 9.07
N PHE A 56 7.72 11.55 9.75
CA PHE A 56 7.90 11.35 11.19
C PHE A 56 9.32 10.82 11.51
N TYR A 57 9.87 11.25 12.66
CA TYR A 57 11.04 10.64 13.29
C TYR A 57 10.95 10.68 14.83
N TRP A 58 11.99 10.31 15.57
CA TRP A 58 12.09 10.53 17.02
C TRP A 58 13.14 11.59 17.35
N SER A 59 12.98 12.31 18.45
CA SER A 59 13.88 13.40 18.87
C SER A 59 14.68 13.00 20.12
N GLU A 60 15.92 13.49 20.23
CA GLU A 60 16.80 13.22 21.37
C GLU A 60 16.13 13.64 22.69
N GLY A 61 16.08 12.73 23.67
CA GLY A 61 15.40 12.95 24.95
C GLY A 61 13.91 12.58 24.98
N ASP A 62 13.34 12.07 23.89
CA ASP A 62 11.96 11.57 23.87
C ASP A 62 11.72 10.48 24.93
N ARG A 63 10.56 10.56 25.60
CA ARG A 63 10.12 9.61 26.62
C ARG A 63 8.72 9.09 26.33
N LEU A 64 8.59 7.77 26.34
CA LEU A 64 7.36 7.02 26.05
C LEU A 64 6.83 6.42 27.36
N GLY A 65 5.58 6.72 27.71
CA GLY A 65 4.92 6.05 28.84
C GLY A 65 4.44 4.67 28.42
N VAL A 66 4.64 3.66 29.28
CA VAL A 66 4.12 2.30 29.09
C VAL A 66 3.47 1.75 30.37
N THR A 67 2.45 0.91 30.24
CA THR A 67 1.92 0.12 31.35
C THR A 67 2.66 -1.22 31.50
N MET A 68 2.55 -1.82 32.69
CA MET A 68 3.15 -3.12 33.02
C MET A 68 2.07 -4.18 33.24
N GLN A 69 2.35 -5.43 32.91
CA GLN A 69 1.48 -6.57 33.24
C GLN A 69 1.33 -6.69 34.76
N ASN A 70 0.08 -6.77 35.23
CA ASN A 70 -0.26 -6.92 36.65
C ASN A 70 -1.37 -7.98 36.82
N GLY A 71 -0.99 -9.25 36.94
CA GLY A 71 -1.94 -10.36 36.93
C GLY A 71 -2.59 -10.50 35.55
N ALA A 72 -3.92 -10.52 35.52
CA ALA A 72 -4.70 -10.52 34.27
C ALA A 72 -4.86 -9.11 33.64
N ASP A 73 -4.58 -8.06 34.42
CA ASP A 73 -4.74 -6.65 34.05
C ASP A 73 -3.37 -5.98 33.83
N TYR A 74 -3.36 -4.66 33.73
CA TYR A 74 -2.16 -3.82 33.61
C TYR A 74 -2.09 -2.80 34.75
N THR A 75 -0.91 -2.20 34.98
CA THR A 75 -0.77 -1.08 35.93
C THR A 75 -1.62 0.11 35.51
N THR A 76 -2.24 0.77 36.49
CA THR A 76 -3.05 1.97 36.24
C THR A 76 -2.20 3.17 35.83
N GLY A 77 -1.01 3.33 36.41
CA GLY A 77 -0.04 4.36 36.02
C GLY A 77 0.89 3.92 34.89
N PHE A 78 1.42 4.90 34.14
CA PHE A 78 2.44 4.71 33.11
C PHE A 78 3.85 4.88 33.70
N THR A 79 4.78 4.02 33.31
CA THR A 79 6.22 4.13 33.59
C THR A 79 6.94 4.67 32.35
N ALA A 80 7.92 5.55 32.51
CA ALA A 80 8.65 6.11 31.38
C ALA A 80 9.77 5.17 30.87
N LEU A 81 9.79 4.96 29.55
CA LEU A 81 10.98 4.55 28.81
C LEU A 81 11.62 5.78 28.15
N THR A 82 12.93 5.75 27.94
CA THR A 82 13.68 6.79 27.23
C THR A 82 14.14 6.28 25.87
N LEU A 83 14.17 7.15 24.86
CA LEU A 83 14.67 6.82 23.52
C LEU A 83 16.12 6.28 23.58
N VAL A 84 16.38 5.15 22.92
CA VAL A 84 17.72 4.55 22.82
C VAL A 84 18.62 5.39 21.90
N GLU A 85 19.92 5.46 22.22
CA GLU A 85 20.93 6.14 21.39
C GLU A 85 20.88 5.67 19.93
N GLY A 86 20.97 6.61 18.98
CA GLY A 86 20.80 6.34 17.55
C GLY A 86 19.35 6.21 17.07
N GLY A 87 18.35 6.20 17.96
CA GLY A 87 16.93 6.25 17.61
C GLY A 87 16.45 7.62 17.10
N ALA A 88 17.17 8.70 17.44
CA ALA A 88 16.85 10.04 16.98
C ALA A 88 16.99 10.15 15.44
N GLY A 89 16.08 10.88 14.80
CA GLY A 89 16.01 10.99 13.33
C GLY A 89 15.39 9.79 12.61
N GLN A 90 15.00 8.72 13.32
CA GLN A 90 14.36 7.52 12.74
C GLN A 90 12.84 7.52 12.89
N ALA A 91 12.10 7.05 11.89
CA ALA A 91 10.63 6.92 11.95
C ALA A 91 10.13 5.79 12.88
N THR A 92 11.01 4.89 13.28
CA THR A 92 10.75 3.79 14.22
C THR A 92 11.99 3.63 15.08
N ALA A 93 11.83 3.60 16.40
CA ALA A 93 12.96 3.48 17.33
C ALA A 93 12.64 2.56 18.50
N SER A 94 13.69 2.11 19.18
CA SER A 94 13.58 1.43 20.46
C SER A 94 13.62 2.44 21.60
N PHE A 95 12.82 2.18 22.62
CA PHE A 95 12.84 2.86 23.91
C PHE A 95 13.24 1.85 24.99
N SER A 96 14.02 2.28 25.97
CA SER A 96 14.52 1.43 27.06
C SER A 96 14.39 2.11 28.42
N GLY A 97 14.28 1.32 29.49
CA GLY A 97 14.28 1.81 30.86
C GLY A 97 14.50 0.70 31.89
N ASP A 98 15.04 1.08 33.04
CA ASP A 98 15.18 0.21 34.20
C ASP A 98 13.83 0.03 34.89
N MET A 99 13.29 -1.20 34.88
CA MET A 99 11.94 -1.48 35.34
C MET A 99 11.74 -2.91 35.86
N THR A 100 10.72 -3.07 36.69
CA THR A 100 10.31 -4.35 37.29
C THR A 100 9.01 -4.85 36.65
N GLY A 101 9.06 -6.05 36.06
CA GLY A 101 7.92 -6.70 35.40
C GLY A 101 7.96 -6.63 33.87
N THR A 102 6.88 -7.07 33.23
CA THR A 102 6.76 -7.15 31.76
C THR A 102 5.97 -5.96 31.20
N ILE A 103 6.50 -5.31 30.16
CA ILE A 103 5.80 -4.24 29.43
C ILE A 103 4.60 -4.84 28.67
N ALA A 104 3.38 -4.38 28.95
CA ALA A 104 2.15 -4.87 28.33
C ALA A 104 0.99 -3.88 28.49
N GLY A 105 -0.04 -3.99 27.65
CA GLY A 105 -1.24 -3.15 27.73
C GLY A 105 -1.17 -1.97 26.76
N TYR A 106 -0.80 -0.80 27.25
CA TYR A 106 -0.88 0.47 26.52
C TYR A 106 0.39 1.32 26.65
N ALA A 107 0.66 2.12 25.63
CA ALA A 107 1.65 3.19 25.65
C ALA A 107 0.97 4.54 25.40
N ALA A 108 1.54 5.61 25.97
CA ALA A 108 1.07 6.99 25.83
C ALA A 108 2.26 7.94 25.63
N TYR A 109 2.11 8.91 24.73
CA TYR A 109 3.19 9.80 24.32
C TYR A 109 2.69 11.22 23.98
N PRO A 110 3.43 12.30 24.33
CA PRO A 110 4.59 12.35 25.24
C PRO A 110 4.32 11.75 26.63
N TYR A 111 5.37 11.27 27.31
CA TYR A 111 5.24 10.77 28.68
C TYR A 111 4.81 11.88 29.67
N ASN A 112 3.84 11.56 30.51
CA ASN A 112 3.51 12.31 31.72
C ASN A 112 3.14 11.32 32.83
N ASP A 113 3.58 11.57 34.07
CA ASP A 113 3.28 10.74 35.25
C ASP A 113 1.83 10.86 35.74
N GLY A 114 1.13 11.93 35.35
CA GLY A 114 -0.31 12.10 35.52
C GLY A 114 -1.17 11.29 34.55
N HIS A 115 -0.58 10.54 33.61
CA HIS A 115 -1.29 9.60 32.75
C HIS A 115 -1.73 8.36 33.52
N ALA A 116 -2.97 7.91 33.26
CA ALA A 116 -3.49 6.69 33.85
C ALA A 116 -4.42 5.94 32.89
N VAL A 117 -4.51 4.62 33.03
CA VAL A 117 -5.52 3.78 32.37
C VAL A 117 -6.39 3.11 33.42
N SER A 118 -7.68 2.94 33.11
CA SER A 118 -8.61 2.18 33.94
C SER A 118 -9.54 1.32 33.08
N THR A 119 -9.96 0.19 33.63
CA THR A 119 -10.95 -0.71 33.01
C THR A 119 -12.17 -0.78 33.93
N THR A 120 -13.33 -0.41 33.43
CA THR A 120 -14.61 -0.51 34.17
C THR A 120 -15.65 -1.16 33.27
N ASN A 121 -16.26 -2.27 33.72
CA ASN A 121 -17.25 -3.05 32.96
C ASN A 121 -16.77 -3.46 31.54
N GLY A 122 -15.47 -3.74 31.37
CA GLY A 122 -14.85 -4.08 30.08
C GLY A 122 -14.48 -2.88 29.19
N THR A 123 -14.90 -1.67 29.56
CA THR A 123 -14.52 -0.43 28.87
C THR A 123 -13.17 0.06 29.38
N ILE A 124 -12.18 0.20 28.48
CA ILE A 124 -10.89 0.80 28.79
C ILE A 124 -10.94 2.31 28.55
N THR A 125 -10.58 3.10 29.57
CA THR A 125 -10.49 4.57 29.50
C THR A 125 -9.07 5.03 29.81
N LEU A 126 -8.50 5.83 28.91
CA LEU A 126 -7.25 6.55 29.10
C LEU A 126 -7.54 7.91 29.72
N THR A 127 -6.85 8.24 30.82
CA THR A 127 -6.70 9.60 31.33
C THR A 127 -5.39 10.17 30.81
N TYR A 128 -5.49 11.15 29.91
CA TYR A 128 -4.36 11.90 29.36
C TYR A 128 -4.23 13.25 30.10
N ASN A 129 -3.01 13.75 30.33
CA ASN A 129 -2.75 14.92 31.17
C ASN A 129 -1.82 15.88 30.43
N PHE A 130 -2.40 16.93 29.84
CA PHE A 130 -1.63 17.98 29.17
C PHE A 130 -0.91 18.85 30.21
N PRO A 131 0.44 18.98 30.16
CA PRO A 131 1.19 19.85 31.06
C PRO A 131 0.74 21.31 31.04
N LYS A 132 0.77 21.98 32.21
CA LYS A 132 0.55 23.44 32.29
C LYS A 132 1.75 24.25 31.77
N GLU A 133 2.95 23.68 31.84
CA GLU A 133 4.19 24.31 31.38
C GLU A 133 5.08 23.28 30.65
N TYR A 134 5.75 23.73 29.59
CA TYR A 134 6.79 23.02 28.87
C TYR A 134 8.11 23.80 28.96
N SER A 135 9.26 23.13 28.77
CA SER A 135 10.59 23.76 28.87
C SER A 135 11.41 23.51 27.61
N TYR A 136 11.85 24.59 26.96
CA TYR A 136 12.70 24.54 25.78
C TYR A 136 14.13 24.93 26.17
N THR A 137 15.07 23.98 26.07
CA THR A 137 16.49 24.20 26.43
C THR A 137 17.25 25.12 25.46
N LYS A 138 16.67 25.30 24.26
CA LYS A 138 17.09 26.17 23.15
C LYS A 138 15.87 26.39 22.25
N VAL A 139 15.92 27.43 21.42
CA VAL A 139 14.95 27.65 20.33
C VAL A 139 15.03 26.47 19.34
N ASP A 140 13.89 26.02 18.82
CA ASP A 140 13.85 24.83 17.97
C ASP A 140 14.52 25.07 16.60
N ALA A 141 15.46 24.18 16.26
CA ALA A 141 16.33 24.27 15.09
C ALA A 141 16.05 23.19 14.03
N ASP A 142 15.27 22.15 14.35
CA ASP A 142 14.99 21.06 13.40
C ASP A 142 14.08 21.54 12.25
N TYR A 143 13.32 22.63 12.45
CA TYR A 143 12.59 23.31 11.37
C TYR A 143 13.51 24.10 10.42
N GLN A 144 14.76 24.36 10.80
CA GLN A 144 15.67 25.30 10.13
C GLN A 144 17.03 24.69 9.75
N THR A 145 17.21 23.39 9.95
CA THR A 145 18.45 22.66 9.64
C THR A 145 18.14 21.27 9.10
N ASP A 146 19.04 20.71 8.27
CA ASP A 146 18.86 19.36 7.72
C ASP A 146 19.10 18.22 8.73
N THR A 147 19.42 18.55 9.99
CA THR A 147 19.84 17.58 11.02
C THR A 147 18.64 17.12 11.85
N LYS A 148 18.04 16.00 11.45
CA LYS A 148 16.85 15.42 12.10
C LYS A 148 17.14 14.94 13.52
N GLY A 149 16.27 15.28 14.47
CA GLY A 149 16.18 14.65 15.79
C GLY A 149 16.96 15.38 16.88
N LYS A 150 17.32 16.65 16.68
CA LYS A 150 18.05 17.49 17.63
C LYS A 150 17.20 18.65 18.18
N GLY A 151 15.92 18.71 17.84
CA GLY A 151 14.97 19.75 18.22
C GLY A 151 14.35 19.53 19.59
N ASN A 152 13.66 20.57 20.09
CA ASN A 152 12.98 20.59 21.40
C ASN A 152 11.44 20.50 21.25
N SER A 153 10.97 19.88 20.18
CA SER A 153 9.57 19.91 19.76
C SER A 153 8.69 19.00 20.63
N TYR A 154 7.53 19.47 21.09
CA TYR A 154 6.55 18.65 21.82
C TYR A 154 5.46 18.09 20.89
N ASN A 155 5.28 16.77 20.92
CA ASN A 155 4.34 16.03 20.07
C ASN A 155 2.87 16.16 20.53
N PRO A 156 1.90 16.06 19.60
CA PRO A 156 0.48 15.93 19.94
C PRO A 156 0.26 14.69 20.82
N ALA A 157 -0.85 14.69 21.58
CA ALA A 157 -1.22 13.54 22.40
C ALA A 157 -1.42 12.28 21.54
N MET A 158 -0.84 11.17 21.97
CA MET A 158 -0.89 9.87 21.30
C MET A 158 -1.06 8.71 22.29
N TRP A 159 -1.60 7.60 21.79
CA TRP A 159 -1.72 6.33 22.51
C TRP A 159 -1.45 5.15 21.58
N GLY A 160 -1.19 3.97 22.13
CA GLY A 160 -1.21 2.74 21.35
C GLY A 160 -1.36 1.52 22.25
N LYS A 161 -1.88 0.42 21.69
CA LYS A 161 -1.89 -0.87 22.37
C LYS A 161 -0.56 -1.58 22.12
N ILE A 162 0.03 -2.14 23.18
CA ILE A 162 1.30 -2.85 23.13
C ILE A 162 1.05 -4.31 22.76
N GLU A 163 1.70 -4.78 21.69
CA GLU A 163 1.60 -6.16 21.22
C GLU A 163 2.98 -6.67 20.82
N ASN A 164 3.40 -7.84 21.33
CA ASN A 164 4.69 -8.48 21.03
C ASN A 164 5.92 -7.53 21.17
N SER A 165 5.98 -6.75 22.25
CA SER A 165 7.03 -5.73 22.49
C SER A 165 7.16 -4.66 21.39
N ASN A 166 6.09 -4.43 20.64
CA ASN A 166 5.95 -3.34 19.69
C ASN A 166 4.72 -2.49 20.04
N VAL A 167 4.71 -1.23 19.62
CA VAL A 167 3.51 -0.38 19.64
C VAL A 167 3.43 0.48 18.38
N ALA A 168 2.23 0.53 17.79
CA ALA A 168 1.87 1.49 16.76
C ALA A 168 1.02 2.59 17.41
N LEU A 169 1.60 3.77 17.57
CA LEU A 169 0.98 4.91 18.21
C LEU A 169 0.02 5.62 17.25
N LYS A 170 -1.14 5.98 17.77
CA LYS A 170 -2.20 6.74 17.14
C LYS A 170 -2.37 8.09 17.83
N HIS A 171 -2.61 9.13 17.06
CA HIS A 171 -2.93 10.46 17.56
C HIS A 171 -4.28 10.44 18.30
N LEU A 172 -4.41 11.31 19.30
CA LEU A 172 -5.61 11.65 20.05
C LEU A 172 -6.01 13.12 19.91
N GLY A 173 -5.05 13.99 19.58
CA GLY A 173 -5.23 15.44 19.45
C GLY A 173 -4.49 16.02 18.25
N GLY A 174 -4.34 17.33 18.26
CA GLY A 174 -3.54 18.09 17.30
C GLY A 174 -2.46 18.92 17.98
N VAL A 175 -1.80 19.79 17.22
CA VAL A 175 -0.73 20.65 17.72
C VAL A 175 -0.76 22.02 17.03
N PHE A 176 -0.63 23.10 17.82
CA PHE A 176 -0.32 24.42 17.28
C PHE A 176 1.19 24.54 17.07
N CYS A 177 1.60 24.95 15.87
CA CYS A 177 2.99 25.25 15.53
C CYS A 177 3.12 26.76 15.33
N ILE A 178 3.75 27.44 16.27
CA ILE A 178 3.82 28.91 16.30
C ILE A 178 5.22 29.33 15.89
N LYS A 179 5.34 29.93 14.71
CA LYS A 179 6.60 30.45 14.17
C LYS A 179 6.66 31.96 14.36
N PHE A 180 7.71 32.41 15.03
CA PHE A 180 8.07 33.82 15.18
C PHE A 180 9.20 34.14 14.19
N ALA A 181 9.00 35.16 13.36
CA ALA A 181 10.03 35.59 12.40
C ALA A 181 11.31 36.09 13.09
N LYS A 182 11.18 36.74 14.25
CA LYS A 182 12.27 37.20 15.13
C LYS A 182 11.82 37.11 16.58
N LEU A 183 12.61 36.48 17.45
CA LEU A 183 12.39 36.46 18.90
C LEU A 183 13.04 37.69 19.56
N PRO A 184 12.45 38.22 20.65
CA PRO A 184 13.15 39.20 21.49
C PRO A 184 14.40 38.57 22.14
N VAL A 185 15.33 39.41 22.56
CA VAL A 185 16.51 38.98 23.34
C VAL A 185 16.17 39.05 24.82
N GLY A 186 16.44 37.97 25.56
CA GLY A 186 16.15 37.86 26.98
C GLY A 186 16.59 36.52 27.57
N ASP A 187 16.91 36.52 28.86
CA ASP A 187 17.39 35.37 29.63
C ASP A 187 16.29 34.66 30.43
N LYS A 188 15.11 35.27 30.56
CA LYS A 188 13.93 34.73 31.27
C LYS A 188 12.66 34.76 30.40
N LEU A 189 12.77 34.36 29.14
CA LEU A 189 11.65 34.44 28.21
C LEU A 189 10.59 33.36 28.49
N LYS A 190 9.32 33.76 28.48
CA LYS A 190 8.18 32.88 28.70
C LYS A 190 7.09 33.18 27.67
N LEU A 191 6.87 32.23 26.75
CA LEU A 191 5.70 32.25 25.88
C LEU A 191 4.50 31.72 26.68
N THR A 192 3.35 32.36 26.51
CA THR A 192 2.06 31.93 27.03
C THR A 192 1.08 31.83 25.88
N PHE A 193 0.38 30.70 25.78
CA PHE A 193 -0.66 30.46 24.80
C PHE A 193 -1.97 30.27 25.56
N THR A 194 -2.98 31.05 25.18
CA THR A 194 -4.30 31.04 25.83
C THR A 194 -5.37 30.82 24.78
N ALA A 195 -6.39 30.03 25.15
CA ALA A 195 -7.57 29.79 24.33
C ALA A 195 -8.88 30.11 25.10
N ASP A 196 -10.02 30.03 24.44
CA ASP A 196 -11.35 30.08 25.05
C ASP A 196 -11.76 28.77 25.75
N GLN A 197 -11.27 27.63 25.24
CA GLN A 197 -11.52 26.31 25.80
C GLN A 197 -10.41 25.86 26.76
N LYS A 198 -10.69 24.80 27.52
CA LYS A 198 -9.67 24.05 28.26
C LYS A 198 -8.63 23.50 27.28
N ILE A 199 -7.35 23.62 27.64
CA ILE A 199 -6.21 23.07 26.88
C ILE A 199 -5.16 22.36 27.75
N VAL A 200 -5.18 22.54 29.08
CA VAL A 200 -4.25 21.86 30.00
C VAL A 200 -4.96 21.07 31.09
N GLY A 201 -4.23 20.17 31.76
CA GLY A 201 -4.74 19.27 32.79
C GLY A 201 -5.30 17.96 32.23
N LYS A 202 -6.13 17.29 33.03
CA LYS A 202 -6.64 15.94 32.75
C LYS A 202 -7.86 15.94 31.81
N TYR A 203 -7.83 14.97 30.89
CA TYR A 203 -8.88 14.59 29.94
C TYR A 203 -9.04 13.08 29.95
N THR A 204 -10.21 12.58 29.58
CA THR A 204 -10.51 11.13 29.53
C THR A 204 -11.05 10.74 28.17
N VAL A 205 -10.56 9.63 27.60
CA VAL A 205 -11.05 9.07 26.34
C VAL A 205 -11.18 7.55 26.42
N THR A 206 -12.24 7.01 25.84
CA THR A 206 -12.49 5.57 25.77
C THR A 206 -11.75 4.96 24.57
N LEU A 207 -10.96 3.92 24.80
CA LEU A 207 -10.07 3.31 23.79
C LEU A 207 -10.73 2.23 22.91
N SER A 208 -12.06 2.06 22.98
CA SER A 208 -12.80 1.04 22.22
C SER A 208 -13.19 1.45 20.79
N GLY A 209 -12.93 2.70 20.38
CA GLY A 209 -13.11 3.16 19.01
C GLY A 209 -11.93 2.83 18.10
N SER A 210 -12.14 2.82 16.78
CA SER A 210 -11.06 2.65 15.79
C SER A 210 -10.06 3.80 15.82
N GLU A 211 -10.54 5.03 16.07
CA GLU A 211 -9.76 6.27 16.16
C GLU A 211 -10.33 7.16 17.28
N PRO A 212 -9.91 6.96 18.55
CA PRO A 212 -10.37 7.80 19.67
C PRO A 212 -9.71 9.19 19.66
N GLU A 213 -10.42 10.18 20.18
CA GLU A 213 -10.01 11.59 20.24
C GLU A 213 -10.18 12.20 21.64
N LEU A 214 -9.28 13.11 22.01
CA LEU A 214 -9.41 13.95 23.21
C LEU A 214 -10.07 15.26 22.79
N GLU A 215 -11.36 15.41 23.05
CA GLU A 215 -12.11 16.62 22.70
C GLU A 215 -11.91 17.75 23.72
N ALA A 216 -11.87 18.99 23.23
CA ALA A 216 -11.78 20.21 24.02
C ALA A 216 -13.07 20.40 24.82
N THR A 217 -12.92 20.82 26.07
CA THR A 217 -14.04 21.04 27.00
C THR A 217 -14.00 22.46 27.54
N THR A 218 -15.11 22.94 28.09
CA THR A 218 -15.12 24.24 28.77
C THR A 218 -14.27 24.16 30.05
N ALA A 219 -13.32 25.08 30.19
CA ALA A 219 -12.48 25.17 31.38
C ALA A 219 -13.29 25.54 32.62
N THR A 220 -12.96 24.93 33.76
CA THR A 220 -13.56 25.22 35.06
C THR A 220 -12.82 26.30 35.84
N ASP A 221 -11.57 26.57 35.46
CA ASP A 221 -10.67 27.57 36.01
C ASP A 221 -9.87 28.18 34.83
N ASP A 222 -9.65 29.50 34.80
CA ASP A 222 -8.94 30.17 33.70
C ASP A 222 -7.49 29.66 33.53
N SER A 223 -6.86 29.14 34.58
CA SER A 223 -5.56 28.48 34.51
C SER A 223 -5.58 27.11 33.82
N GLU A 224 -6.74 26.61 33.38
CA GLU A 224 -6.85 25.47 32.46
C GLU A 224 -6.91 25.89 30.98
N LYS A 225 -7.05 27.19 30.69
CA LYS A 225 -7.09 27.78 29.34
C LYS A 225 -5.72 28.24 28.83
N THR A 226 -4.71 28.27 29.70
CA THR A 226 -3.37 28.79 29.40
C THR A 226 -2.31 27.73 29.60
N VAL A 227 -1.40 27.61 28.63
CA VAL A 227 -0.17 26.82 28.70
C VAL A 227 1.03 27.73 28.52
N SER A 228 2.14 27.42 29.20
CA SER A 228 3.37 28.21 29.14
C SER A 228 4.54 27.43 28.56
N ILE A 229 5.47 28.14 27.92
CA ILE A 229 6.75 27.62 27.45
C ILE A 229 7.87 28.55 27.91
N ALA A 230 8.77 28.04 28.76
CA ALA A 230 9.99 28.75 29.14
C ALA A 230 11.09 28.52 28.11
N PHE A 231 11.79 29.59 27.71
CA PHE A 231 12.92 29.55 26.78
C PHE A 231 13.90 30.71 27.04
N GLY A 232 15.02 30.75 26.33
CA GLY A 232 15.94 31.88 26.33
C GLY A 232 16.41 32.20 24.91
N ASN A 233 16.74 33.47 24.65
CA ASN A 233 17.33 33.90 23.39
C ASN A 233 18.37 35.00 23.62
N THR A 234 19.63 34.73 23.29
CA THR A 234 20.76 35.66 23.48
C THR A 234 21.16 36.38 22.19
N ALA A 235 20.52 36.10 21.05
CA ALA A 235 20.90 36.62 19.74
C ALA A 235 19.76 37.41 19.07
N GLN A 236 20.10 38.55 18.47
CA GLN A 236 19.17 39.35 17.70
C GLN A 236 18.83 38.67 16.36
N ASN A 237 17.62 38.91 15.85
CA ASN A 237 17.10 38.35 14.60
C ASN A 237 16.97 36.81 14.55
N THR A 238 17.10 36.12 15.68
CA THR A 238 16.84 34.68 15.79
C THR A 238 15.35 34.39 15.61
N SER A 239 14.99 33.69 14.53
CA SER A 239 13.67 33.10 14.35
C SER A 239 13.44 31.95 15.34
N GLY A 240 12.18 31.65 15.67
CA GLY A 240 11.87 30.53 16.56
C GLY A 240 10.52 29.89 16.31
N THR A 241 10.46 28.59 16.57
CA THR A 241 9.23 27.78 16.42
C THR A 241 8.92 27.08 17.74
N PHE A 242 7.65 27.12 18.15
CA PHE A 242 7.13 26.46 19.34
C PHE A 242 5.97 25.55 19.00
N TYR A 243 5.84 24.45 19.74
CA TYR A 243 4.83 23.42 19.51
C TYR A 243 3.99 23.24 20.78
N ILE A 244 2.67 23.36 20.63
CA ILE A 244 1.72 23.31 21.75
C ILE A 244 0.69 22.21 21.45
N PRO A 245 0.84 21.02 22.07
CA PRO A 245 -0.13 19.94 22.00
C PRO A 245 -1.47 20.37 22.60
N VAL A 246 -2.57 20.08 21.91
CA VAL A 246 -3.93 20.44 22.34
C VAL A 246 -4.94 19.32 22.03
N PRO A 247 -6.08 19.27 22.75
CA PRO A 247 -7.22 18.45 22.34
C PRO A 247 -7.83 18.92 21.00
N THR A 248 -8.65 18.08 20.38
CA THR A 248 -9.42 18.43 19.17
C THR A 248 -10.58 19.36 19.51
N GLY A 249 -10.96 20.27 18.61
CA GLY A 249 -12.09 21.18 18.86
C GLY A 249 -11.97 22.54 18.21
N ASN A 250 -12.89 23.44 18.58
CA ASN A 250 -12.96 24.81 18.08
C ASN A 250 -12.44 25.78 19.16
N TYR A 251 -11.41 26.53 18.82
CA TYR A 251 -10.81 27.57 19.64
C TYR A 251 -11.10 28.92 18.99
N THR A 252 -12.11 29.63 19.47
CA THR A 252 -12.56 30.89 18.88
C THR A 252 -11.68 32.09 19.23
N ASN A 253 -10.94 32.02 20.35
CA ASN A 253 -10.11 33.13 20.84
C ASN A 253 -8.73 32.64 21.27
N VAL A 254 -7.86 32.37 20.29
CA VAL A 254 -6.45 32.05 20.55
C VAL A 254 -5.64 33.34 20.72
N ARG A 255 -4.79 33.41 21.75
CA ARG A 255 -3.88 34.53 22.02
C ARG A 255 -2.51 34.02 22.43
N VAL A 256 -1.46 34.66 21.92
CA VAL A 256 -0.06 34.29 22.18
C VAL A 256 0.68 35.50 22.74
N LYS A 257 1.26 35.36 23.93
CA LYS A 257 1.99 36.44 24.62
C LYS A 257 3.40 35.99 25.00
N ILE A 258 4.40 36.83 24.74
CA ILE A 258 5.79 36.63 25.20
C ILE A 258 6.05 37.58 26.37
N LEU A 259 6.61 37.03 27.45
CA LEU A 259 7.11 37.73 28.62
C LEU A 259 8.63 37.64 28.69
N ASN A 260 9.28 38.62 29.32
CA ASN A 260 10.61 38.46 29.93
C ASN A 260 10.50 38.75 31.43
N ASP A 261 10.64 37.70 32.26
CA ASP A 261 10.25 37.75 33.68
C ASP A 261 8.77 38.21 33.83
N THR A 262 8.52 39.47 34.18
CA THR A 262 7.18 40.09 34.28
C THR A 262 6.82 41.04 33.13
N GLU A 263 7.78 41.42 32.27
CA GLU A 263 7.62 42.40 31.20
C GLU A 263 6.92 41.77 29.98
N GLU A 264 5.88 42.41 29.42
CA GLU A 264 5.16 41.94 28.22
C GLU A 264 5.85 42.47 26.95
N LEU A 265 6.42 41.56 26.15
CA LEU A 265 7.19 41.90 24.93
C LEU A 265 6.41 41.68 23.63
N ALA A 266 5.38 40.84 23.67
CA ALA A 266 4.43 40.63 22.57
C ALA A 266 3.11 40.09 23.13
N ASN A 267 1.99 40.46 22.52
CA ASN A 267 0.66 39.99 22.93
C ASN A 267 -0.29 40.00 21.72
N VAL A 268 -0.24 38.92 20.95
CA VAL A 268 -0.82 38.82 19.62
C VAL A 268 -2.11 37.99 19.67
N PHE A 269 -3.18 38.53 19.09
CA PHE A 269 -4.37 37.73 18.80
C PHE A 269 -4.04 36.74 17.69
N GLY A 270 -4.10 35.45 18.00
CA GLY A 270 -3.82 34.37 17.05
C GLY A 270 -4.97 34.17 16.06
N GLY A 271 -6.21 34.42 16.46
CA GLY A 271 -7.40 34.17 15.62
C GLY A 271 -8.28 33.04 16.14
N SER A 272 -9.15 32.55 15.27
CA SER A 272 -10.05 31.43 15.54
C SER A 272 -9.64 30.19 14.73
N TYR A 273 -9.59 29.03 15.37
CA TYR A 273 -9.05 27.80 14.80
C TYR A 273 -9.86 26.58 15.19
N THR A 274 -10.24 25.76 14.19
CA THR A 274 -10.58 24.36 14.41
C THR A 274 -9.30 23.53 14.37
N ILE A 275 -9.11 22.65 15.35
CA ILE A 275 -8.04 21.65 15.40
C ILE A 275 -8.67 20.27 15.31
N ALA A 276 -8.32 19.52 14.27
CA ALA A 276 -8.69 18.12 14.16
C ALA A 276 -7.62 17.20 14.79
N ARG A 277 -7.96 15.93 14.99
CA ARG A 277 -6.98 14.88 15.27
C ARG A 277 -5.97 14.81 14.12
N LYS A 278 -4.67 14.68 14.42
CA LYS A 278 -3.56 14.71 13.45
C LYS A 278 -3.32 16.08 12.77
N ASP A 279 -3.98 17.17 13.20
CA ASP A 279 -3.79 18.50 12.59
C ASP A 279 -2.54 19.25 13.11
N LEU A 280 -1.82 19.90 12.19
CA LEU A 280 -0.69 20.80 12.43
C LEU A 280 -1.11 22.23 12.13
N LYS A 281 -1.62 22.97 13.12
CA LYS A 281 -2.05 24.35 12.86
C LYS A 281 -0.88 25.32 12.94
N LYS A 282 -0.35 25.67 11.77
CA LYS A 282 0.73 26.64 11.62
C LYS A 282 0.21 28.06 11.81
N LEU A 283 0.69 28.72 12.86
CA LEU A 283 0.50 30.13 13.16
C LEU A 283 1.82 30.86 12.90
N SER A 284 1.88 31.68 11.85
CA SER A 284 3.06 32.50 11.56
C SER A 284 2.85 33.91 12.09
N ILE A 285 3.63 34.29 13.11
CA ILE A 285 3.65 35.64 13.68
C ILE A 285 4.74 36.44 12.97
N SER A 286 4.31 37.45 12.20
CA SER A 286 5.21 38.30 11.41
C SER A 286 6.04 39.24 12.28
N SER A 287 7.21 39.67 11.80
CA SER A 287 8.04 40.64 12.53
C SER A 287 7.38 42.00 12.74
N GLY A 288 6.29 42.33 12.03
CA GLY A 288 5.49 43.54 12.27
C GLY A 288 4.53 43.43 13.46
N THR A 289 4.26 42.22 13.96
CA THR A 289 3.44 41.98 15.17
C THR A 289 4.28 41.66 16.41
N ILE A 290 5.59 41.50 16.25
CA ILE A 290 6.56 41.32 17.32
C ILE A 290 7.39 42.60 17.36
N THR A 291 7.03 43.49 18.27
CA THR A 291 7.71 44.76 18.51
C THR A 291 9.13 44.53 19.03
N GLY A 292 10.08 44.29 18.10
CA GLY A 292 11.53 44.28 18.39
C GLY A 292 12.05 45.63 18.89
N GLY A 293 11.25 46.68 18.72
CA GLY A 293 11.00 47.75 19.69
C GLY A 293 9.53 48.13 19.56
N GLU A 294 8.94 48.82 20.55
CA GLU A 294 7.56 49.33 20.47
C GLU A 294 7.32 50.06 19.14
N ALA A 295 6.12 49.93 18.55
CA ALA A 295 5.76 50.78 17.42
C ALA A 295 5.83 52.24 17.87
N GLN A 296 6.61 53.08 17.18
CA GLN A 296 6.83 54.44 17.63
C GLN A 296 5.50 55.19 17.57
N THR A 297 4.95 55.51 18.75
CA THR A 297 3.69 56.25 18.83
C THR A 297 3.96 57.73 18.57
N VAL A 298 3.23 58.30 17.63
CA VAL A 298 3.28 59.71 17.24
C VAL A 298 1.91 60.35 17.42
N SER A 299 1.89 61.66 17.69
CA SER A 299 0.63 62.37 17.95
C SER A 299 -0.09 62.82 16.68
N SER A 300 0.64 62.93 15.56
CA SER A 300 0.14 63.51 14.31
C SER A 300 0.74 62.84 13.07
N VAL A 301 0.07 63.00 11.92
CA VAL A 301 0.55 62.52 10.61
C VAL A 301 1.89 63.16 10.19
N SER A 302 2.16 64.39 10.61
CA SER A 302 3.40 65.12 10.30
C SER A 302 4.65 64.48 10.93
N GLU A 303 4.51 63.76 12.04
CA GLU A 303 5.62 63.09 12.73
C GLU A 303 5.95 61.72 12.11
N VAL A 304 5.06 61.15 11.28
CA VAL A 304 5.18 59.77 10.78
C VAL A 304 6.43 59.55 9.94
N ALA A 305 6.81 60.52 9.09
CA ALA A 305 8.01 60.40 8.26
C ALA A 305 9.31 60.33 9.09
N ASP A 306 9.42 61.17 10.12
CA ASP A 306 10.57 61.21 11.03
C ASP A 306 10.63 59.99 11.97
N ALA A 307 9.47 59.40 12.28
CA ALA A 307 9.35 58.14 13.01
C ALA A 307 9.74 56.94 12.14
N LEU A 308 9.29 56.87 10.88
CA LEU A 308 9.69 55.84 9.91
C LEU A 308 11.18 55.87 9.60
N GLY A 309 11.84 57.04 9.71
CA GLY A 309 13.29 57.16 9.62
C GLY A 309 14.07 56.50 10.78
N LYS A 310 13.39 56.08 11.85
CA LYS A 310 13.98 55.52 13.09
C LYS A 310 13.42 54.14 13.47
N ASN A 311 12.18 53.85 13.09
CA ASN A 311 11.44 52.65 13.46
C ASN A 311 10.60 52.17 12.27
N THR A 312 10.60 50.86 12.01
CA THR A 312 9.83 50.25 10.91
C THR A 312 8.33 50.16 11.18
N ALA A 313 7.89 50.40 12.42
CA ALA A 313 6.48 50.43 12.81
C ALA A 313 6.14 51.76 13.51
N VAL A 314 5.08 52.43 13.04
CA VAL A 314 4.61 53.71 13.57
C VAL A 314 3.11 53.63 13.89
N THR A 315 2.71 54.18 15.02
CA THR A 315 1.30 54.27 15.42
C THR A 315 0.89 55.73 15.59
N VAL A 316 -0.11 56.17 14.83
CA VAL A 316 -0.71 57.51 14.99
C VAL A 316 -1.83 57.41 16.01
N SER A 317 -1.62 57.98 17.20
CA SER A 317 -2.57 57.94 18.31
C SER A 317 -3.59 59.08 18.29
N GLY A 318 -3.23 60.22 17.69
CA GLY A 318 -4.16 61.33 17.47
C GLY A 318 -5.18 61.03 16.35
N GLU A 319 -6.36 61.65 16.45
CA GLU A 319 -7.38 61.59 15.40
C GLU A 319 -6.91 62.33 14.14
N VAL A 320 -6.91 61.62 13.01
CA VAL A 320 -6.60 62.20 11.69
C VAL A 320 -7.86 62.76 11.06
N SER A 321 -7.91 64.07 10.80
CA SER A 321 -9.09 64.76 10.25
C SER A 321 -8.73 65.72 9.12
N GLY A 322 -9.74 66.22 8.39
CA GLY A 322 -9.55 67.17 7.29
C GLY A 322 -8.99 66.56 6.00
N THR A 323 -8.80 67.41 4.98
CA THR A 323 -8.55 66.98 3.58
C THR A 323 -7.08 66.99 3.14
N SER A 324 -6.13 67.20 4.06
CA SER A 324 -4.72 67.49 3.75
C SER A 324 -3.74 66.78 4.70
N ASN A 325 -3.81 65.45 4.78
CA ASN A 325 -2.90 64.64 5.60
C ASN A 325 -1.89 63.89 4.72
N LYS A 326 -0.81 64.56 4.30
CA LYS A 326 0.26 63.94 3.50
C LYS A 326 1.33 63.32 4.41
N ILE A 327 1.71 62.08 4.11
CA ILE A 327 2.81 61.33 4.73
C ILE A 327 3.83 61.02 3.62
N GLU A 328 5.03 61.58 3.75
CA GLU A 328 6.15 61.24 2.86
C GLU A 328 6.89 60.05 3.43
N VAL A 329 6.77 58.89 2.79
CA VAL A 329 7.45 57.67 3.22
C VAL A 329 8.94 57.83 2.89
N PRO A 330 9.85 57.77 3.88
CA PRO A 330 11.27 57.93 3.64
C PRO A 330 11.83 56.78 2.80
N ALA A 331 12.94 57.03 2.10
CA ALA A 331 13.65 55.98 1.38
C ALA A 331 14.06 54.84 2.34
N ALA A 332 13.97 53.60 1.87
CA ALA A 332 14.22 52.42 2.68
C ALA A 332 15.68 52.36 3.15
N GLN A 333 15.90 52.13 4.45
CA GLN A 333 17.23 51.79 4.96
C GLN A 333 17.69 50.41 4.48
N SER A 334 16.74 49.52 4.18
CA SER A 334 16.95 48.24 3.52
C SER A 334 15.65 47.88 2.76
N PRO A 335 15.69 47.63 1.43
CA PRO A 335 14.48 47.41 0.63
C PRO A 335 13.61 46.27 1.15
N GLU A 336 14.25 45.17 1.58
CA GLU A 336 13.61 43.94 2.06
C GLU A 336 13.02 44.05 3.47
N THR A 337 13.09 45.22 4.12
CA THR A 337 12.52 45.45 5.44
C THR A 337 11.14 46.08 5.30
N PRO A 338 10.04 45.35 5.63
CA PRO A 338 8.70 45.90 5.52
C PRO A 338 8.46 46.99 6.56
N ILE A 339 7.62 47.99 6.23
CA ILE A 339 7.16 49.01 7.17
C ILE A 339 5.67 48.91 7.46
N SER A 340 5.24 49.46 8.60
CA SER A 340 3.82 49.53 8.97
C SER A 340 3.44 50.87 9.60
N ILE A 341 2.27 51.40 9.21
CA ILE A 341 1.65 52.59 9.79
C ILE A 341 0.25 52.21 10.26
N ALA A 342 -0.01 52.33 11.55
CA ALA A 342 -1.31 52.04 12.16
C ALA A 342 -1.97 53.32 12.69
N PHE A 343 -3.24 53.55 12.37
CA PHE A 343 -4.02 54.70 12.84
C PHE A 343 -5.03 54.26 13.91
N GLN A 344 -5.00 54.89 15.09
CA GLN A 344 -5.96 54.61 16.17
C GLN A 344 -7.32 55.30 15.95
N SER A 345 -7.35 56.49 15.35
CA SER A 345 -8.58 57.19 14.97
C SER A 345 -8.41 57.98 13.66
N VAL A 346 -9.43 57.92 12.81
CA VAL A 346 -9.50 58.64 11.53
C VAL A 346 -10.94 59.15 11.38
N ALA A 347 -11.09 60.46 11.32
CA ALA A 347 -12.40 61.10 11.25
C ALA A 347 -13.09 60.83 9.90
N SER A 348 -14.43 60.83 9.91
CA SER A 348 -15.24 60.77 8.70
C SER A 348 -14.86 61.88 7.71
N GLY A 349 -14.68 61.52 6.45
CA GLY A 349 -14.28 62.42 5.36
C GLY A 349 -12.81 62.87 5.38
N ALA A 350 -11.98 62.34 6.30
CA ALA A 350 -10.55 62.62 6.28
C ALA A 350 -9.90 62.08 4.99
N LYS A 351 -8.91 62.81 4.47
CA LYS A 351 -8.10 62.39 3.31
C LYS A 351 -6.66 62.22 3.74
N ILE A 352 -6.10 61.03 3.50
CA ILE A 352 -4.71 60.65 3.79
C ILE A 352 -3.99 60.35 2.48
N GLU A 353 -2.79 60.88 2.30
CA GLU A 353 -1.97 60.68 1.11
C GLU A 353 -0.58 60.15 1.47
N PHE A 354 -0.16 59.03 0.87
CA PHE A 354 1.17 58.44 1.02
C PHE A 354 1.98 58.69 -0.24
N GLU A 355 3.16 59.26 -0.12
CA GLU A 355 4.05 59.62 -1.23
C GLU A 355 5.44 59.02 -1.01
N ASP A 356 5.96 58.29 -2.01
CA ASP A 356 7.32 57.73 -1.96
C ASP A 356 8.38 58.81 -2.15
N LYS A 357 9.27 58.95 -1.16
CA LYS A 357 10.38 59.91 -1.20
C LYS A 357 11.63 59.37 -1.90
N ALA A 358 11.69 58.07 -2.23
CA ALA A 358 12.81 57.44 -2.93
C ALA A 358 12.79 57.72 -4.45
N THR A 359 12.87 59.00 -4.82
CA THR A 359 12.74 59.48 -6.21
C THR A 359 14.06 59.60 -6.97
N SER A 360 15.20 59.22 -6.37
CA SER A 360 16.52 59.28 -7.00
C SER A 360 17.16 57.89 -7.20
N GLU A 361 17.94 57.72 -8.27
CA GLU A 361 18.62 56.45 -8.64
C GLU A 361 19.51 55.83 -7.54
N THR A 362 19.95 56.64 -6.58
CA THR A 362 20.78 56.24 -5.43
C THR A 362 19.98 55.81 -4.19
N SER A 363 18.65 55.90 -4.24
CA SER A 363 17.75 55.59 -3.13
C SER A 363 16.72 54.54 -3.54
N SER A 364 16.40 53.62 -2.63
CA SER A 364 15.43 52.54 -2.87
C SER A 364 14.12 52.79 -2.12
N SER A 365 13.00 52.61 -2.81
CA SER A 365 11.68 52.51 -2.18
C SER A 365 11.62 51.34 -1.19
N VAL A 366 10.72 51.40 -0.22
CA VAL A 366 10.39 50.21 0.58
C VAL A 366 9.70 49.18 -0.32
N LYS A 367 10.02 47.90 -0.17
CA LYS A 367 9.42 46.83 -0.98
C LYS A 367 8.00 46.51 -0.57
N ASP A 368 7.74 46.41 0.74
CA ASP A 368 6.46 46.01 1.31
C ASP A 368 6.02 46.99 2.43
N MET A 369 4.78 47.47 2.37
CA MET A 369 4.23 48.45 3.30
C MET A 369 2.81 48.06 3.72
N THR A 370 2.51 48.14 5.02
CA THR A 370 1.15 47.96 5.55
C THR A 370 0.59 49.26 6.12
N ILE A 371 -0.63 49.61 5.72
CA ILE A 371 -1.42 50.71 6.24
C ILE A 371 -2.62 50.09 6.96
N ALA A 372 -2.72 50.31 8.27
CA ALA A 372 -3.79 49.76 9.11
C ALA A 372 -4.66 50.90 9.65
N LEU A 373 -5.94 50.89 9.27
CA LEU A 373 -6.92 51.92 9.60
C LEU A 373 -7.85 51.46 10.72
N PRO A 374 -8.47 52.37 11.49
CA PRO A 374 -9.40 52.01 12.56
C PRO A 374 -10.74 51.51 12.01
N GLU A 375 -11.59 51.02 12.91
CA GLU A 375 -12.97 50.69 12.59
C GLU A 375 -13.80 51.94 12.27
N THR A 376 -14.75 51.82 11.35
CA THR A 376 -15.54 52.94 10.81
C THR A 376 -17.03 52.64 10.86
N GLU A 377 -17.79 53.43 11.63
CA GLU A 377 -19.23 53.15 11.85
C GLU A 377 -20.16 53.56 10.69
N SER A 378 -19.68 54.29 9.67
CA SER A 378 -20.54 54.78 8.57
C SER A 378 -19.85 54.74 7.19
N VAL A 379 -20.61 54.25 6.19
CA VAL A 379 -20.14 54.03 4.81
C VAL A 379 -20.17 55.31 3.95
N GLU A 380 -21.17 56.19 4.11
CA GLU A 380 -21.34 57.37 3.23
C GLU A 380 -20.25 58.44 3.41
N VAL A 381 -19.64 58.46 4.60
CA VAL A 381 -18.65 59.46 5.04
C VAL A 381 -17.31 58.84 5.45
N ALA A 382 -17.01 57.62 5.00
CA ALA A 382 -15.71 56.96 5.20
C ALA A 382 -14.51 57.79 4.64
N PRO A 383 -13.28 57.58 5.14
CA PRO A 383 -12.08 58.32 4.70
C PRO A 383 -11.65 58.00 3.26
N VAL A 384 -10.80 58.87 2.70
CA VAL A 384 -10.17 58.74 1.37
C VAL A 384 -8.68 58.47 1.53
N VAL A 385 -8.14 57.51 0.78
CA VAL A 385 -6.76 57.01 0.91
C VAL A 385 -6.04 57.04 -0.44
N ASN A 386 -5.09 57.96 -0.60
CA ASN A 386 -4.24 58.02 -1.80
C ASN A 386 -2.89 57.38 -1.51
N VAL A 387 -2.47 56.44 -2.36
CA VAL A 387 -1.19 55.74 -2.29
C VAL A 387 -0.42 56.03 -3.57
N ASN A 388 0.70 56.74 -3.47
CA ASN A 388 1.63 56.98 -4.56
C ASN A 388 3.01 56.43 -4.22
N MET A 389 3.09 55.09 -4.28
CA MET A 389 4.25 54.28 -3.90
C MET A 389 4.67 53.38 -5.08
N PRO A 390 5.14 53.94 -6.20
CA PRO A 390 5.19 53.25 -7.51
C PRO A 390 6.13 52.04 -7.60
N ASN A 391 6.93 51.76 -6.56
CA ASN A 391 7.82 50.60 -6.48
C ASN A 391 7.58 49.75 -5.21
N THR A 392 6.48 49.98 -4.48
CA THR A 392 6.12 49.28 -3.23
C THR A 392 4.85 48.46 -3.40
N THR A 393 4.84 47.26 -2.82
CA THR A 393 3.62 46.47 -2.52
C THR A 393 2.95 47.08 -1.29
N VAL A 394 1.71 47.57 -1.43
CA VAL A 394 1.01 48.27 -0.33
C VAL A 394 -0.22 47.47 0.09
N THR A 395 -0.29 47.12 1.38
CA THR A 395 -1.44 46.43 2.00
C THR A 395 -2.31 47.42 2.76
N LEU A 396 -3.59 47.51 2.40
CA LEU A 396 -4.63 48.21 3.18
C LEU A 396 -5.30 47.20 4.11
N SER A 397 -5.32 47.48 5.41
CA SER A 397 -5.77 46.59 6.48
C SER A 397 -6.56 47.32 7.58
N SER A 398 -7.18 46.56 8.49
CA SER A 398 -7.96 47.10 9.62
C SER A 398 -7.33 46.78 10.97
N ASN A 399 -7.31 47.76 11.88
CA ASN A 399 -6.94 47.62 13.29
C ASN A 399 -8.07 47.07 14.17
N GLY A 400 -9.33 47.21 13.74
CA GLY A 400 -10.52 46.81 14.51
C GLY A 400 -11.22 45.54 14.01
N GLY A 401 -10.74 44.96 12.90
CA GLY A 401 -11.35 43.79 12.25
C GLY A 401 -12.33 44.12 11.12
N SER A 402 -12.76 45.39 11.00
CA SER A 402 -13.48 45.91 9.84
C SER A 402 -13.14 47.38 9.61
N THR A 403 -13.00 47.81 8.35
CA THR A 403 -12.73 49.21 7.96
C THR A 403 -13.40 49.52 6.62
N THR A 404 -14.01 50.69 6.49
CA THR A 404 -14.49 51.21 5.20
C THR A 404 -13.61 52.37 4.70
N ILE A 405 -13.29 52.37 3.41
CA ILE A 405 -12.60 53.42 2.67
C ILE A 405 -13.54 53.88 1.55
N LYS A 406 -13.84 55.19 1.48
CA LYS A 406 -14.76 55.76 0.50
C LYS A 406 -14.19 55.76 -0.91
N GLU A 407 -12.96 56.25 -1.06
CA GLU A 407 -12.22 56.21 -2.30
C GLU A 407 -10.76 55.91 -2.00
N ALA A 408 -10.16 55.00 -2.76
CA ALA A 408 -8.73 54.74 -2.75
C ALA A 408 -8.15 55.02 -4.14
N THR A 409 -7.07 55.79 -4.23
CA THR A 409 -6.32 55.99 -5.49
C THR A 409 -4.93 55.41 -5.33
N ALA A 410 -4.56 54.42 -6.15
CA ALA A 410 -3.33 53.64 -5.96
C ALA A 410 -2.40 53.67 -7.18
N SER A 411 -1.16 54.07 -6.95
CA SER A 411 0.01 53.87 -7.80
C SER A 411 1.00 53.03 -6.97
N THR A 412 1.18 51.77 -7.36
CA THR A 412 1.98 50.77 -6.64
C THR A 412 3.03 50.13 -7.55
N ALA A 413 3.86 49.24 -7.01
CA ALA A 413 4.71 48.34 -7.81
C ALA A 413 3.88 47.52 -8.82
N GLU A 414 4.55 46.85 -9.76
CA GLU A 414 3.91 45.74 -10.50
C GLU A 414 3.37 44.67 -9.53
N ASN A 415 4.04 44.50 -8.39
CA ASN A 415 3.56 43.80 -7.21
C ASN A 415 2.50 44.65 -6.46
N THR A 416 1.32 44.71 -7.05
CA THR A 416 0.01 44.69 -6.41
C THR A 416 -0.28 45.52 -5.13
N LEU A 417 -1.30 46.40 -5.20
CA LEU A 417 -2.06 46.86 -4.03
C LEU A 417 -2.86 45.69 -3.42
N VAL A 418 -2.63 45.35 -2.17
CA VAL A 418 -3.35 44.30 -1.44
C VAL A 418 -4.46 44.92 -0.58
N VAL A 419 -5.69 44.42 -0.72
CA VAL A 419 -6.83 44.77 0.14
C VAL A 419 -7.09 43.60 1.07
N ASP A 420 -6.83 43.79 2.37
CA ASP A 420 -6.86 42.72 3.37
C ASP A 420 -8.28 42.43 3.89
N ALA A 421 -8.43 41.29 4.58
CA ALA A 421 -9.69 40.86 5.17
C ALA A 421 -10.29 41.95 6.10
N GLY A 422 -11.61 42.15 6.01
CA GLY A 422 -12.32 43.19 6.78
C GLY A 422 -12.27 44.59 6.14
N VAL A 423 -11.46 44.83 5.11
CA VAL A 423 -11.43 46.13 4.41
C VAL A 423 -12.48 46.17 3.30
N THR A 424 -13.29 47.23 3.31
CA THR A 424 -14.26 47.58 2.27
C THR A 424 -13.82 48.86 1.57
N ILE A 425 -13.63 48.84 0.26
CA ILE A 425 -13.33 50.02 -0.57
C ILE A 425 -14.53 50.31 -1.47
N THR A 426 -15.20 51.44 -1.27
CA THR A 426 -16.38 51.79 -2.09
C THR A 426 -15.98 52.13 -3.54
N LYS A 427 -14.84 52.78 -3.75
CA LYS A 427 -14.28 53.03 -5.10
C LYS A 427 -12.75 52.93 -5.10
N LEU A 428 -12.17 52.11 -5.97
CA LEU A 428 -10.72 51.99 -6.17
C LEU A 428 -10.32 52.51 -7.56
N ILE A 429 -9.36 53.46 -7.61
CA ILE A 429 -8.80 54.03 -8.84
C ILE A 429 -7.35 53.54 -9.00
N VAL A 430 -7.07 52.73 -10.03
CA VAL A 430 -5.74 52.14 -10.26
C VAL A 430 -4.94 52.96 -11.26
N LYS A 431 -3.95 53.72 -10.76
CA LYS A 431 -3.00 54.53 -11.53
C LYS A 431 -1.78 53.74 -12.01
N LYS A 432 -1.26 52.82 -11.19
CA LYS A 432 -0.13 51.94 -11.53
C LYS A 432 -0.18 50.69 -10.66
N GLY A 433 0.26 49.57 -11.21
CA GLY A 433 0.33 48.28 -10.53
C GLY A 433 -0.94 47.45 -10.69
N ASN A 434 -0.98 46.35 -9.94
CA ASN A 434 -2.08 45.38 -9.94
C ASN A 434 -2.89 45.49 -8.63
N VAL A 435 -3.92 44.64 -8.46
CA VAL A 435 -4.75 44.59 -7.23
C VAL A 435 -4.88 43.16 -6.75
N ARG A 436 -4.81 42.91 -5.43
CA ARG A 436 -5.14 41.64 -4.78
C ARG A 436 -6.26 41.89 -3.79
N VAL A 437 -7.34 41.15 -3.92
CA VAL A 437 -8.51 41.24 -3.05
C VAL A 437 -8.54 39.96 -2.22
N LYS A 438 -8.18 40.06 -0.93
CA LYS A 438 -8.12 38.89 -0.06
C LYS A 438 -9.52 38.38 0.31
N LYS A 439 -9.57 37.15 0.80
CA LYS A 439 -10.81 36.55 1.35
C LYS A 439 -11.41 37.45 2.43
N GLY A 440 -12.67 37.85 2.26
CA GLY A 440 -13.37 38.76 3.19
C GLY A 440 -13.09 40.25 2.98
N ALA A 441 -12.26 40.64 2.00
CA ALA A 441 -12.19 42.01 1.52
C ALA A 441 -13.34 42.31 0.54
N THR A 442 -13.73 43.59 0.43
CA THR A 442 -14.78 44.06 -0.50
C THR A 442 -14.30 45.27 -1.30
N ILE A 443 -14.48 45.24 -2.61
CA ILE A 443 -14.39 46.40 -3.49
C ILE A 443 -15.77 46.57 -4.16
N THR A 444 -16.38 47.74 -4.05
CA THR A 444 -17.72 47.98 -4.62
C THR A 444 -17.65 48.50 -6.07
N ALA A 445 -16.68 49.36 -6.36
CA ALA A 445 -16.36 49.84 -7.72
C ALA A 445 -14.85 49.92 -7.92
N ILE A 446 -14.38 49.64 -9.14
CA ILE A 446 -12.98 49.77 -9.52
C ILE A 446 -12.88 50.37 -10.93
N GLU A 447 -11.97 51.33 -11.11
CA GLU A 447 -11.70 51.97 -12.40
C GLU A 447 -10.19 52.07 -12.64
N ARG A 448 -9.77 51.88 -13.89
CA ARG A 448 -8.40 52.13 -14.32
C ARG A 448 -8.26 53.61 -14.61
N HIS A 449 -7.26 54.28 -14.04
CA HIS A 449 -7.01 55.70 -14.31
C HIS A 449 -6.72 55.92 -15.80
N SER A 450 -7.13 57.05 -16.35
CA SER A 450 -7.00 57.37 -17.79
C SER A 450 -5.56 57.40 -18.30
N GLU A 451 -4.59 57.66 -17.41
CA GLU A 451 -3.15 57.68 -17.72
C GLU A 451 -2.49 56.29 -17.65
N ASN A 452 -3.16 55.30 -17.06
CA ASN A 452 -2.66 53.94 -16.97
C ASN A 452 -2.98 53.19 -18.27
N SER A 453 -1.97 52.88 -19.08
CA SER A 453 -2.13 52.17 -20.36
C SER A 453 -2.13 50.64 -20.23
N ASN A 454 -1.68 50.09 -19.09
CA ASN A 454 -1.57 48.65 -18.87
C ASN A 454 -2.92 48.00 -18.52
N VAL A 455 -3.07 46.70 -18.82
CA VAL A 455 -4.18 45.90 -18.27
C VAL A 455 -3.89 45.65 -16.79
N VAL A 456 -4.85 45.97 -15.93
CA VAL A 456 -4.71 45.79 -14.47
C VAL A 456 -5.14 44.37 -14.10
N LYS A 457 -4.22 43.57 -13.56
CA LYS A 457 -4.57 42.26 -13.01
C LYS A 457 -5.21 42.42 -11.64
N VAL A 458 -6.34 41.74 -11.43
CA VAL A 458 -7.06 41.69 -10.16
C VAL A 458 -7.01 40.24 -9.67
N PHE A 459 -6.06 39.97 -8.78
CA PHE A 459 -5.91 38.69 -8.10
C PHE A 459 -6.99 38.55 -7.03
N VAL A 460 -7.85 37.54 -7.14
CA VAL A 460 -8.98 37.35 -6.22
C VAL A 460 -8.84 36.03 -5.46
N GLU A 461 -9.01 36.10 -4.15
CA GLU A 461 -9.09 34.93 -3.28
C GLU A 461 -10.56 34.51 -3.08
N SER A 462 -10.84 33.23 -2.83
CA SER A 462 -12.22 32.76 -2.67
C SER A 462 -12.89 33.40 -1.45
N GLY A 463 -14.01 34.09 -1.69
CA GLY A 463 -14.71 34.88 -0.67
C GLY A 463 -14.35 36.37 -0.65
N ALA A 464 -13.48 36.84 -1.56
CA ALA A 464 -13.38 38.25 -1.90
C ALA A 464 -14.66 38.75 -2.61
N LYS A 465 -15.03 40.01 -2.42
CA LYS A 465 -16.11 40.68 -3.17
C LYS A 465 -15.52 41.80 -4.03
N TYR A 466 -15.89 41.84 -5.30
CA TYR A 466 -15.44 42.82 -6.29
C TYR A 466 -16.54 43.00 -7.36
N PRO A 467 -16.59 44.11 -8.11
CA PRO A 467 -17.56 44.29 -9.19
C PRO A 467 -17.32 43.30 -10.34
N ASP A 468 -18.35 43.00 -11.13
CA ASP A 468 -18.18 42.22 -12.36
C ASP A 468 -17.34 43.02 -13.39
N LEU A 469 -16.17 42.49 -13.72
CA LEU A 469 -15.23 43.04 -14.70
C LEU A 469 -15.12 42.18 -15.97
N SER A 470 -15.93 41.14 -16.11
CA SER A 470 -15.80 40.14 -17.20
C SER A 470 -15.85 40.71 -18.62
N ALA A 471 -16.54 41.84 -18.81
CA ALA A 471 -16.65 42.55 -20.08
C ALA A 471 -15.66 43.74 -20.26
N ASN A 472 -14.79 44.01 -19.27
CA ASN A 472 -13.96 45.22 -19.25
C ASN A 472 -12.50 44.92 -19.62
N THR A 473 -12.11 45.22 -20.86
CA THR A 473 -10.77 44.97 -21.42
C THR A 473 -9.62 45.71 -20.72
N ASN A 474 -9.89 46.63 -19.79
CA ASN A 474 -8.88 47.29 -18.97
C ASN A 474 -8.41 46.41 -17.78
N PHE A 475 -9.11 45.31 -17.48
CA PHE A 475 -8.86 44.44 -16.33
C PHE A 475 -8.74 42.96 -16.73
N GLU A 476 -7.91 42.21 -16.01
CA GLU A 476 -7.82 40.75 -16.08
C GLU A 476 -8.12 40.20 -14.68
N ILE A 477 -9.22 39.46 -14.50
CA ILE A 477 -9.49 38.74 -13.25
C ILE A 477 -8.65 37.47 -13.21
N VAL A 478 -7.90 37.27 -12.13
CA VAL A 478 -7.02 36.12 -11.95
C VAL A 478 -7.34 35.47 -10.60
N ASP A 479 -7.60 34.17 -10.57
CA ASP A 479 -7.66 33.44 -9.29
C ASP A 479 -6.26 33.43 -8.66
N ALA A 480 -6.15 33.93 -7.44
CA ALA A 480 -4.86 34.11 -6.77
C ALA A 480 -4.12 32.76 -6.56
N ALA A 481 -4.85 31.70 -6.21
CA ALA A 481 -4.27 30.37 -5.99
C ALA A 481 -3.79 29.75 -7.31
N ILE A 482 -4.52 29.96 -8.42
CA ILE A 482 -4.06 29.52 -9.75
C ILE A 482 -2.78 30.24 -10.15
N ALA A 483 -2.70 31.56 -9.98
CA ALA A 483 -1.52 32.34 -10.36
C ALA A 483 -0.27 31.94 -9.56
N GLU A 484 -0.41 31.73 -8.25
CA GLU A 484 0.67 31.27 -7.39
C GLU A 484 1.11 29.84 -7.76
N MET A 485 0.16 28.94 -8.00
CA MET A 485 0.44 27.58 -8.45
C MET A 485 1.16 27.54 -9.81
N GLU A 486 0.74 28.35 -10.78
CA GLU A 486 1.42 28.49 -12.08
C GLU A 486 2.85 29.04 -11.93
N ALA A 487 3.07 29.99 -11.02
CA ALA A 487 4.41 30.53 -10.75
C ALA A 487 5.34 29.48 -10.12
N VAL A 488 4.85 28.69 -9.14
CA VAL A 488 5.64 27.60 -8.53
C VAL A 488 5.83 26.43 -9.49
N ALA A 489 4.85 26.11 -10.34
CA ALA A 489 5.00 25.09 -11.39
C ALA A 489 6.11 25.45 -12.41
N LYS A 490 6.29 26.75 -12.68
CA LYS A 490 7.36 27.27 -13.54
C LYS A 490 8.72 27.32 -12.86
N ALA A 491 8.79 27.82 -11.61
CA ALA A 491 10.06 28.01 -10.90
C ALA A 491 10.58 26.74 -10.20
N GLY A 492 9.69 25.80 -9.87
CA GLY A 492 9.92 24.75 -8.88
C GLY A 492 9.64 25.23 -7.46
N GLY A 493 9.43 24.27 -6.55
CA GLY A 493 9.09 24.52 -5.15
C GLY A 493 7.92 23.65 -4.67
N ASN A 494 7.38 23.99 -3.52
CA ASN A 494 6.25 23.28 -2.90
C ASN A 494 4.99 24.16 -2.93
N PHE A 495 3.87 23.61 -3.35
CA PHE A 495 2.56 24.26 -3.33
C PHE A 495 1.54 23.38 -2.62
N ILE A 496 0.74 23.95 -1.72
CA ILE A 496 -0.35 23.27 -1.02
C ILE A 496 -1.65 23.92 -1.47
N LEU A 497 -2.59 23.10 -1.92
CA LEU A 497 -3.89 23.57 -2.38
C LEU A 497 -4.79 23.85 -1.16
N GLU A 498 -5.31 25.07 -1.03
CA GLU A 498 -6.18 25.49 0.09
C GLU A 498 -7.68 25.52 -0.26
N GLN A 499 -8.01 25.29 -1.53
CA GLN A 499 -9.37 25.32 -2.08
C GLN A 499 -9.42 24.60 -3.43
N ASP A 500 -10.60 24.16 -3.86
CA ASP A 500 -10.79 23.70 -5.24
C ASP A 500 -10.49 24.84 -6.23
N VAL A 501 -9.76 24.55 -7.30
CA VAL A 501 -9.44 25.49 -8.38
C VAL A 501 -9.93 24.98 -9.73
N THR A 502 -10.44 25.88 -10.56
CA THR A 502 -10.89 25.57 -11.93
C THR A 502 -9.98 26.23 -12.95
N LEU A 503 -9.18 25.42 -13.64
CA LEU A 503 -8.22 25.86 -14.64
C LEU A 503 -8.90 26.19 -15.97
N PHE A 504 -8.57 27.36 -16.51
CA PHE A 504 -9.00 27.82 -17.84
C PHE A 504 -8.11 27.25 -18.96
N ARG A 505 -6.89 26.84 -18.62
CA ARG A 505 -5.82 26.34 -19.49
C ARG A 505 -5.00 25.28 -18.72
N PRO A 506 -4.23 24.39 -19.37
CA PRO A 506 -3.43 23.39 -18.66
C PRO A 506 -2.42 24.03 -17.69
N LEU A 507 -2.26 23.46 -16.49
CA LEU A 507 -1.15 23.79 -15.60
C LEU A 507 0.14 23.21 -16.20
N VAL A 508 1.09 24.07 -16.58
CA VAL A 508 2.36 23.64 -17.16
C VAL A 508 3.44 23.62 -16.08
N VAL A 509 4.00 22.44 -15.84
CA VAL A 509 5.14 22.24 -14.94
C VAL A 509 6.43 22.28 -15.74
N GLU A 510 7.26 23.29 -15.46
CA GLU A 510 8.58 23.51 -16.08
C GLU A 510 9.74 23.29 -15.07
N GLY A 511 9.46 23.46 -13.76
CA GLY A 511 10.42 23.23 -12.68
C GLY A 511 10.23 21.89 -11.94
N ALA A 512 10.80 21.79 -10.74
CA ALA A 512 10.56 20.70 -9.81
C ALA A 512 9.46 21.09 -8.80
N LEU A 513 8.20 20.78 -9.11
CA LEU A 513 7.02 21.06 -8.30
C LEU A 513 6.67 19.88 -7.38
N THR A 514 6.53 20.13 -6.09
CA THR A 514 5.75 19.27 -5.17
C THR A 514 4.40 19.91 -4.93
N LEU A 515 3.34 19.30 -5.44
CA LEU A 515 1.95 19.71 -5.24
C LEU A 515 1.30 18.81 -4.18
N ASP A 516 0.84 19.38 -3.08
CA ASP A 516 -0.09 18.72 -2.17
C ASP A 516 -1.52 19.15 -2.48
N LEU A 517 -2.36 18.19 -2.88
CA LEU A 517 -3.77 18.42 -3.18
C LEU A 517 -4.58 18.70 -1.90
N ASN A 518 -4.12 18.25 -0.72
CA ASN A 518 -4.70 18.59 0.59
C ASN A 518 -6.24 18.50 0.63
N GLY A 519 -6.82 17.49 -0.01
CA GLY A 519 -8.27 17.26 -0.06
C GLY A 519 -9.07 18.11 -1.04
N HIS A 520 -8.40 18.90 -1.87
CA HIS A 520 -8.98 19.79 -2.86
C HIS A 520 -8.76 19.31 -4.30
N SER A 521 -9.61 19.79 -5.21
CA SER A 521 -9.57 19.42 -6.63
C SER A 521 -8.98 20.50 -7.52
N ILE A 522 -8.09 20.10 -8.43
CA ILE A 522 -7.75 20.85 -9.65
C ILE A 522 -8.66 20.35 -10.77
N LYS A 523 -9.57 21.21 -11.25
CA LYS A 523 -10.60 20.87 -12.23
C LYS A 523 -10.38 21.60 -13.55
N ALA A 524 -10.68 20.97 -14.69
CA ALA A 524 -10.79 21.69 -15.95
C ALA A 524 -12.04 22.59 -16.00
N LYS A 525 -11.96 23.72 -16.70
CA LYS A 525 -13.14 24.54 -17.03
C LYS A 525 -14.14 23.74 -17.87
N THR A 526 -15.41 23.76 -17.47
CA THR A 526 -16.50 22.96 -18.07
C THR A 526 -16.74 23.18 -19.57
N THR A 527 -16.21 24.25 -20.16
CA THR A 527 -16.29 24.56 -21.60
C THR A 527 -15.09 24.05 -22.41
N GLY A 528 -14.15 23.32 -21.80
CA GLY A 528 -12.85 23.01 -22.38
C GLY A 528 -11.74 23.97 -21.93
N LEU A 529 -10.50 23.49 -22.06
CA LEU A 529 -9.28 24.23 -21.78
C LEU A 529 -8.81 25.01 -23.01
N GLU A 530 -8.29 26.21 -22.78
CA GLU A 530 -7.55 26.99 -23.77
C GLU A 530 -6.19 26.34 -24.05
N GLN A 531 -5.72 26.45 -25.29
CA GLN A 531 -4.47 25.81 -25.70
C GLN A 531 -3.26 26.57 -25.15
N VAL A 532 -2.40 25.84 -24.45
CA VAL A 532 -1.06 26.30 -24.05
C VAL A 532 -0.06 25.37 -24.70
N LEU A 533 0.91 25.95 -25.42
CA LEU A 533 1.89 25.20 -26.22
C LEU A 533 1.13 24.30 -27.23
N ASN A 534 1.35 22.98 -27.25
CA ASN A 534 0.60 22.05 -28.11
C ASN A 534 -0.40 21.18 -27.31
N THR A 535 -0.81 21.64 -26.11
CA THR A 535 -1.68 20.89 -25.20
C THR A 535 -2.92 21.69 -24.82
N LYS A 536 -4.07 21.01 -24.90
CA LYS A 536 -5.39 21.46 -24.41
C LYS A 536 -6.27 20.29 -23.91
N ASP A 537 -5.70 19.09 -23.98
CA ASP A 537 -6.26 17.77 -23.78
C ASP A 537 -5.85 17.17 -22.43
N ALA A 538 -5.22 17.97 -21.57
CA ALA A 538 -4.77 17.56 -20.24
C ALA A 538 -4.95 18.68 -19.20
N VAL A 539 -5.32 18.31 -17.96
CA VAL A 539 -5.42 19.27 -16.83
C VAL A 539 -4.04 19.76 -16.43
N VAL A 540 -3.06 18.86 -16.35
CA VAL A 540 -1.66 19.16 -16.02
C VAL A 540 -0.73 18.59 -17.09
N LEU A 541 0.26 19.38 -17.49
CA LEU A 541 1.32 19.03 -18.43
C LEU A 541 2.68 19.08 -17.72
N VAL A 542 3.43 17.98 -17.74
CA VAL A 542 4.82 17.92 -17.26
C VAL A 542 5.76 17.98 -18.46
N ARG A 543 6.56 19.05 -18.56
CA ARG A 543 7.53 19.28 -19.65
C ARG A 543 8.82 18.46 -19.48
N ARG A 544 9.67 18.41 -20.51
CA ARG A 544 11.02 17.83 -20.38
C ARG A 544 11.85 18.57 -19.34
N GLY A 545 12.63 17.82 -18.55
CA GLY A 545 13.47 18.37 -17.47
C GLY A 545 12.70 18.76 -16.20
N ALA A 546 11.37 18.81 -16.27
CA ALA A 546 10.51 19.10 -15.13
C ALA A 546 10.23 17.85 -14.28
N GLN A 547 9.89 18.08 -13.02
CA GLN A 547 9.43 17.05 -12.08
C GLN A 547 8.14 17.51 -11.42
N LEU A 548 7.13 16.64 -11.43
CA LEU A 548 5.90 16.81 -10.65
C LEU A 548 5.81 15.70 -9.60
N THR A 549 5.74 16.07 -8.32
CA THR A 549 5.40 15.16 -7.22
C THR A 549 4.02 15.53 -6.70
N ILE A 550 3.07 14.60 -6.71
CA ILE A 550 1.70 14.77 -6.23
C ILE A 550 1.53 14.08 -4.89
N ASN A 551 1.21 14.85 -3.86
CA ASN A 551 0.78 14.40 -2.55
C ASN A 551 -0.73 14.66 -2.37
N ASP A 552 -1.32 13.99 -1.38
CA ASP A 552 -2.62 14.38 -0.84
C ASP A 552 -2.68 14.04 0.65
N SER A 553 -2.42 15.03 1.49
CA SER A 553 -2.43 14.91 2.95
C SER A 553 -3.82 14.63 3.57
N SER A 554 -4.90 14.62 2.78
CA SER A 554 -6.28 14.44 3.25
C SER A 554 -6.81 13.00 3.35
N ASN A 555 -5.94 12.00 3.12
CA ASN A 555 -6.28 10.59 2.88
C ASN A 555 -7.03 10.31 1.56
N GLY A 556 -6.61 10.94 0.45
CA GLY A 556 -7.07 10.58 -0.90
C GLY A 556 -8.32 11.30 -1.41
N LYS A 557 -8.76 12.40 -0.75
CA LYS A 557 -9.92 13.19 -1.17
C LYS A 557 -9.60 14.22 -2.24
N GLY A 558 -8.34 14.62 -2.37
CA GLY A 558 -7.88 15.59 -3.38
C GLY A 558 -7.83 14.96 -4.77
N SER A 559 -7.96 15.77 -5.82
CA SER A 559 -7.97 15.25 -7.20
C SER A 559 -7.41 16.19 -8.26
N ILE A 560 -7.02 15.59 -9.39
CA ILE A 560 -6.83 16.27 -10.67
C ILE A 560 -7.87 15.66 -11.62
N ASP A 561 -8.87 16.45 -12.02
CA ASP A 561 -10.11 15.95 -12.62
C ASP A 561 -10.47 16.70 -13.91
N TYR A 562 -10.75 15.94 -14.97
CA TYR A 562 -11.29 16.44 -16.25
C TYR A 562 -12.63 17.18 -16.12
N ASN A 563 -13.29 17.12 -14.97
CA ASN A 563 -14.50 17.87 -14.60
C ASN A 563 -15.69 17.67 -15.56
N GLY A 564 -15.84 16.45 -16.08
CA GLY A 564 -16.91 16.11 -17.03
C GLY A 564 -16.62 16.51 -18.48
N VAL A 565 -15.44 17.05 -18.80
CA VAL A 565 -15.13 17.64 -20.10
C VAL A 565 -14.44 16.63 -21.01
N GLU A 566 -15.18 16.02 -21.93
CA GLU A 566 -14.68 14.93 -22.78
C GLU A 566 -13.45 15.29 -23.64
N SER A 567 -13.23 16.56 -23.97
CA SER A 567 -12.03 17.02 -24.70
C SER A 567 -10.75 17.05 -23.85
N VAL A 568 -10.87 16.90 -22.52
CA VAL A 568 -9.74 16.78 -21.58
C VAL A 568 -9.45 15.30 -21.37
N TYR A 569 -8.72 14.73 -22.33
CA TYR A 569 -8.44 13.30 -22.40
C TYR A 569 -7.65 12.77 -21.21
N THR A 570 -6.73 13.58 -20.65
CA THR A 570 -5.76 13.14 -19.62
C THR A 570 -5.85 13.99 -18.34
N ALA A 571 -5.67 13.41 -17.15
CA ALA A 571 -5.42 14.25 -15.96
C ALA A 571 -3.99 14.82 -15.97
N VAL A 572 -2.97 13.94 -16.07
CA VAL A 572 -1.56 14.34 -16.15
C VAL A 572 -0.89 13.78 -17.41
N LYS A 573 -0.42 14.68 -18.28
CA LYS A 573 0.26 14.36 -19.54
C LYS A 573 1.77 14.60 -19.42
N LEU A 574 2.58 13.63 -19.83
CA LEU A 574 4.04 13.77 -19.86
C LEU A 574 4.54 14.11 -21.28
N THR A 575 5.29 15.20 -21.36
CA THR A 575 5.82 15.88 -22.56
C THR A 575 4.76 16.56 -23.45
N ASP A 576 5.17 17.66 -24.09
CA ASP A 576 4.39 18.43 -25.06
C ASP A 576 5.05 18.43 -26.44
N GLY A 577 4.27 18.74 -27.48
CA GLY A 577 4.77 18.88 -28.86
C GLY A 577 5.87 19.95 -29.05
N ASN A 578 5.96 20.95 -28.16
CA ASN A 578 7.00 21.97 -28.18
C ASN A 578 8.19 21.66 -27.24
N ASP A 579 8.31 20.46 -26.66
CA ASP A 579 9.54 20.08 -25.97
C ASP A 579 10.68 19.89 -26.97
N THR A 580 11.79 20.57 -26.70
CA THR A 580 13.11 20.36 -27.32
C THR A 580 14.02 19.63 -26.33
N GLY A 581 15.07 18.95 -26.82
CA GLY A 581 15.99 18.21 -25.96
C GLY A 581 15.57 16.76 -25.68
N SER A 582 16.27 16.14 -24.73
CA SER A 582 16.17 14.71 -24.40
C SER A 582 16.11 14.46 -22.88
N GLU A 583 15.92 15.51 -22.10
CA GLU A 583 15.74 15.46 -20.66
C GLU A 583 14.47 14.67 -20.30
N VAL A 584 14.51 14.02 -19.14
CA VAL A 584 13.41 13.19 -18.64
C VAL A 584 12.31 14.09 -18.06
N ALA A 585 11.06 13.86 -18.44
CA ALA A 585 9.90 14.41 -17.72
C ALA A 585 9.51 13.44 -16.60
N LYS A 586 9.44 13.90 -15.35
CA LYS A 586 9.22 13.04 -14.16
C LYS A 586 7.88 13.28 -13.48
N LEU A 587 7.17 12.20 -13.15
CA LEU A 587 5.95 12.21 -12.35
C LEU A 587 6.07 11.22 -11.19
N THR A 588 5.82 11.69 -9.96
CA THR A 588 5.68 10.84 -8.77
C THR A 588 4.29 11.07 -8.16
N VAL A 589 3.52 10.02 -7.93
CA VAL A 589 2.17 10.09 -7.31
C VAL A 589 2.16 9.32 -6.00
N ASN A 590 1.99 10.05 -4.89
CA ASN A 590 1.91 9.50 -3.54
C ASN A 590 0.46 9.40 -3.03
N GLY A 591 -0.45 10.20 -3.55
CA GLY A 591 -1.85 10.27 -3.11
C GLY A 591 -2.77 11.01 -4.09
N GLY A 592 -4.04 11.13 -3.71
CA GLY A 592 -5.09 11.80 -4.49
C GLY A 592 -5.65 10.95 -5.64
N THR A 593 -6.63 11.50 -6.35
CA THR A 593 -7.27 10.88 -7.53
C THR A 593 -6.88 11.59 -8.82
N LEU A 594 -6.35 10.87 -9.80
CA LEU A 594 -6.03 11.39 -11.14
C LEU A 594 -7.04 10.81 -12.15
N LYS A 595 -7.90 11.66 -12.72
CA LYS A 595 -9.03 11.26 -13.57
C LYS A 595 -9.14 12.12 -14.84
N GLY A 596 -8.69 11.58 -15.97
CA GLY A 596 -8.98 12.13 -17.29
C GLY A 596 -10.23 11.50 -17.92
N TYR A 597 -10.62 11.97 -19.12
CA TYR A 597 -11.70 11.32 -19.86
C TYR A 597 -11.28 9.93 -20.37
N TYR A 598 -10.19 9.84 -21.14
CA TYR A 598 -9.64 8.57 -21.62
C TYR A 598 -8.52 8.02 -20.74
N TYR A 599 -7.74 8.88 -20.08
CA TYR A 599 -6.50 8.50 -19.39
C TYR A 599 -6.34 9.20 -18.04
N GLY A 600 -5.99 8.47 -16.99
CA GLY A 600 -5.51 9.11 -15.75
C GLY A 600 -4.14 9.74 -15.99
N ILE A 601 -3.21 8.94 -16.50
CA ILE A 601 -1.86 9.37 -16.91
C ILE A 601 -1.62 8.94 -18.35
N SER A 602 -1.06 9.83 -19.17
CA SER A 602 -0.66 9.50 -20.55
C SER A 602 0.61 10.24 -20.98
N GLY A 603 1.17 9.79 -22.10
CA GLY A 603 2.20 10.49 -22.85
C GLY A 603 2.01 10.31 -24.35
N ASN A 604 3.00 10.70 -25.16
CA ASN A 604 2.95 10.55 -26.61
C ASN A 604 4.04 9.60 -27.10
N GLY A 605 3.68 8.61 -27.92
CA GLY A 605 4.63 7.58 -28.37
C GLY A 605 5.83 8.12 -29.14
N THR A 606 5.72 9.29 -29.79
CA THR A 606 6.86 9.95 -30.47
C THR A 606 7.77 10.73 -29.52
N ARG A 607 7.48 10.77 -28.21
CA ARG A 607 8.17 11.59 -27.20
C ARG A 607 8.60 10.76 -25.99
N HIS A 608 9.71 10.07 -26.16
CA HIS A 608 10.36 9.20 -25.17
C HIS A 608 11.05 9.98 -24.03
N GLY A 609 11.65 9.28 -23.07
CA GLY A 609 12.35 9.88 -21.93
C GLY A 609 11.37 10.39 -20.88
N THR A 610 10.62 9.47 -20.28
CA THR A 610 9.68 9.74 -19.19
C THR A 610 9.92 8.79 -18.02
N GLU A 611 9.59 9.25 -16.82
CA GLU A 611 9.69 8.46 -15.60
C GLU A 611 8.45 8.72 -14.75
N VAL A 612 7.69 7.66 -14.47
CA VAL A 612 6.44 7.70 -13.72
C VAL A 612 6.55 6.73 -12.54
N VAL A 613 6.33 7.22 -11.32
CA VAL A 613 6.36 6.42 -10.08
C VAL A 613 5.03 6.57 -9.35
N ILE A 614 4.30 5.48 -9.17
CA ILE A 614 3.02 5.44 -8.45
C ILE A 614 3.25 4.74 -7.10
N ASN A 615 3.35 5.52 -6.02
CA ASN A 615 3.44 5.01 -4.65
C ASN A 615 2.06 4.87 -4.00
N GLY A 616 1.07 5.65 -4.43
CA GLY A 616 -0.28 5.65 -3.88
C GLY A 616 -1.27 6.41 -4.76
N GLY A 617 -2.46 6.69 -4.21
CA GLY A 617 -3.55 7.36 -4.91
C GLY A 617 -4.41 6.42 -5.78
N ALA A 618 -5.33 7.03 -6.52
CA ALA A 618 -6.26 6.36 -7.44
C ALA A 618 -6.12 6.94 -8.85
N ILE A 619 -5.68 6.11 -9.81
CA ILE A 619 -5.54 6.50 -11.21
C ILE A 619 -6.69 5.86 -12.00
N THR A 620 -7.45 6.67 -12.75
CA THR A 620 -8.66 6.20 -13.44
C THR A 620 -8.98 7.01 -14.69
N ALA A 621 -9.89 6.50 -15.51
CA ALA A 621 -10.44 7.18 -16.68
C ALA A 621 -11.98 7.17 -16.61
N ALA A 622 -12.62 8.23 -17.10
CA ALA A 622 -14.08 8.36 -17.06
C ALA A 622 -14.81 7.59 -18.17
N ASN A 623 -14.17 7.37 -19.32
CA ASN A 623 -14.74 6.60 -20.42
C ASN A 623 -14.82 5.11 -20.03
N THR A 624 -16.04 4.59 -19.92
CA THR A 624 -16.31 3.21 -19.46
C THR A 624 -16.22 2.15 -20.56
N GLY A 625 -15.98 2.54 -21.82
CA GLY A 625 -15.77 1.63 -22.94
C GLY A 625 -14.30 1.45 -23.29
N GLU A 626 -13.60 2.56 -23.53
CA GLU A 626 -12.23 2.59 -24.10
C GLU A 626 -11.19 3.24 -23.17
N GLY A 627 -11.58 3.62 -21.95
CA GLY A 627 -10.69 4.27 -20.99
C GLY A 627 -9.55 3.37 -20.50
N THR A 628 -8.35 3.94 -20.37
CA THR A 628 -7.17 3.26 -19.85
C THR A 628 -6.53 4.10 -18.75
N ALA A 629 -6.43 3.58 -17.52
CA ALA A 629 -6.01 4.42 -16.39
C ALA A 629 -4.57 4.95 -16.56
N ILE A 630 -3.64 4.13 -17.06
CA ILE A 630 -2.31 4.57 -17.51
C ILE A 630 -2.03 4.05 -18.92
N TYR A 631 -2.00 4.96 -19.89
CA TYR A 631 -1.56 4.65 -21.27
C TYR A 631 -0.12 5.09 -21.45
N HIS A 632 0.82 4.14 -21.59
CA HIS A 632 2.25 4.40 -21.63
C HIS A 632 2.86 4.01 -23.00
N PRO A 633 2.81 4.91 -24.00
CA PRO A 633 3.35 4.65 -25.33
C PRO A 633 4.85 4.98 -25.48
N GLN A 634 5.50 5.41 -24.41
CA GLN A 634 6.82 6.03 -24.43
C GLN A 634 7.93 5.03 -24.11
N ASP A 635 9.10 5.18 -24.74
CA ASP A 635 10.33 4.58 -24.24
C ASP A 635 10.76 5.37 -22.98
N GLY A 636 10.39 4.82 -21.83
CA GLY A 636 10.44 5.43 -20.51
C GLY A 636 10.26 4.40 -19.40
N LEU A 637 10.16 4.86 -18.16
CA LEU A 637 10.00 4.02 -16.97
C LEU A 637 8.64 4.27 -16.32
N LEU A 638 7.93 3.19 -15.98
CA LEU A 638 6.73 3.20 -15.15
C LEU A 638 6.94 2.24 -13.98
N THR A 639 6.92 2.73 -12.75
CA THR A 639 7.03 1.92 -11.52
C THR A 639 5.77 2.05 -10.68
N VAL A 640 5.15 0.93 -10.31
CA VAL A 640 3.96 0.88 -9.45
C VAL A 640 4.34 0.20 -8.14
N ASN A 641 4.45 1.00 -7.07
CA ASN A 641 4.75 0.57 -5.70
C ASN A 641 3.49 0.48 -4.81
N GLY A 642 2.34 0.97 -5.29
CA GLY A 642 1.11 1.00 -4.52
C GLY A 642 -0.04 1.70 -5.27
N GLY A 643 -1.10 2.03 -4.53
CA GLY A 643 -2.29 2.69 -5.08
C GLY A 643 -3.26 1.76 -5.81
N THR A 644 -4.27 2.35 -6.44
CA THR A 644 -5.25 1.67 -7.31
C THR A 644 -5.19 2.26 -8.71
N VAL A 645 -5.08 1.41 -9.74
CA VAL A 645 -5.06 1.79 -11.15
C VAL A 645 -6.22 1.07 -11.84
N SER A 646 -7.30 1.78 -12.21
CA SER A 646 -8.57 1.13 -12.58
C SER A 646 -9.35 1.91 -13.66
N ALA A 647 -9.56 1.26 -14.81
CA ALA A 647 -10.43 1.70 -15.93
C ALA A 647 -10.76 0.46 -16.81
N PRO A 648 -11.46 0.55 -17.96
CA PRO A 648 -11.65 -0.60 -18.85
C PRO A 648 -10.37 -1.37 -19.20
N THR A 649 -9.24 -0.67 -19.30
CA THR A 649 -7.89 -1.25 -19.15
C THR A 649 -7.14 -0.57 -18.01
N GLY A 650 -6.45 -1.34 -17.17
CA GLY A 650 -5.67 -0.79 -16.05
C GLY A 650 -4.45 0.00 -16.55
N ILE A 651 -3.48 -0.73 -17.09
CA ILE A 651 -2.28 -0.17 -17.74
C ILE A 651 -2.18 -0.76 -19.14
N GLU A 652 -2.00 0.08 -20.17
CA GLU A 652 -1.54 -0.38 -21.50
C GLU A 652 -0.11 0.11 -21.73
N MET A 653 0.83 -0.83 -21.72
CA MET A 653 2.24 -0.62 -22.02
C MET A 653 2.48 -0.87 -23.51
N ARG A 654 3.05 0.12 -24.21
CA ARG A 654 3.41 -0.02 -25.63
C ARG A 654 4.90 0.10 -25.94
N SER A 655 5.65 0.63 -25.00
CA SER A 655 7.10 0.87 -25.08
C SER A 655 7.62 1.08 -23.66
N GLY A 656 8.94 1.03 -23.48
CA GLY A 656 9.59 1.30 -22.19
C GLY A 656 9.51 0.13 -21.21
N THR A 657 9.77 0.41 -19.94
CA THR A 657 9.78 -0.60 -18.87
C THR A 657 8.71 -0.32 -17.81
N LEU A 658 7.79 -1.28 -17.61
CA LEU A 658 6.93 -1.36 -16.44
C LEU A 658 7.58 -2.23 -15.35
N THR A 659 7.57 -1.74 -14.12
CA THR A 659 7.86 -2.54 -12.91
C THR A 659 6.70 -2.42 -11.92
N VAL A 660 6.01 -3.52 -11.63
CA VAL A 660 4.96 -3.58 -10.59
C VAL A 660 5.55 -4.28 -9.36
N ASN A 661 5.62 -3.56 -8.24
CA ASN A 661 6.08 -4.09 -6.95
C ASN A 661 4.90 -4.39 -6.01
N ALA A 662 3.87 -3.54 -6.02
CA ALA A 662 2.62 -3.73 -5.28
C ALA A 662 1.51 -2.82 -5.88
N GLY A 663 0.35 -2.77 -5.22
CA GLY A 663 -0.82 -2.02 -5.67
C GLY A 663 -1.88 -2.91 -6.31
N ALA A 664 -3.02 -2.31 -6.67
CA ALA A 664 -4.15 -2.99 -7.28
C ALA A 664 -4.42 -2.44 -8.68
N ILE A 665 -4.19 -3.25 -9.72
CA ILE A 665 -4.37 -2.88 -11.12
C ILE A 665 -5.58 -3.64 -11.65
N LYS A 666 -6.58 -2.93 -12.19
CA LYS A 666 -7.90 -3.52 -12.49
C LYS A 666 -8.44 -3.10 -13.84
N SER A 667 -8.99 -4.06 -14.57
CA SER A 667 -10.00 -3.79 -15.59
C SER A 667 -11.36 -3.61 -14.92
N THR A 668 -12.14 -2.62 -15.36
CA THR A 668 -13.52 -2.38 -14.88
C THR A 668 -14.59 -3.03 -15.74
N VAL A 669 -14.23 -3.68 -16.85
CA VAL A 669 -15.18 -4.35 -17.77
C VAL A 669 -15.08 -5.87 -17.67
N SER A 670 -16.19 -6.56 -17.90
CA SER A 670 -16.29 -8.03 -17.77
C SER A 670 -15.98 -8.80 -19.05
N THR A 671 -15.72 -8.11 -20.16
CA THR A 671 -15.43 -8.67 -21.48
C THR A 671 -14.08 -8.21 -21.98
N PHE A 672 -13.36 -9.09 -22.68
CA PHE A 672 -12.13 -8.77 -23.40
C PHE A 672 -12.44 -8.39 -24.85
N ASP A 673 -11.76 -7.36 -25.37
CA ASP A 673 -11.73 -7.02 -26.79
C ASP A 673 -10.34 -6.52 -27.18
N GLU A 674 -9.93 -6.79 -28.43
CA GLU A 674 -8.64 -6.37 -28.98
C GLU A 674 -8.77 -5.86 -30.42
N LYS A 675 -8.12 -4.74 -30.72
CA LYS A 675 -8.15 -4.12 -32.05
C LYS A 675 -6.86 -3.36 -32.31
N GLY A 676 -6.14 -3.72 -33.37
CA GLY A 676 -4.92 -3.01 -33.80
C GLY A 676 -5.15 -1.51 -34.01
N ASN A 677 -4.26 -0.71 -33.41
CA ASN A 677 -4.24 0.74 -33.50
C ASN A 677 -2.77 1.20 -33.42
N GLY A 678 -2.37 2.07 -34.36
CA GLY A 678 -1.03 2.66 -34.41
C GLY A 678 -0.89 3.97 -33.63
N SER A 679 -1.98 4.53 -33.13
CA SER A 679 -1.99 5.79 -32.38
C SER A 679 -3.08 5.80 -31.31
N GLY A 680 -2.93 4.93 -30.31
CA GLY A 680 -3.82 4.87 -29.14
C GLY A 680 -3.82 3.49 -28.50
N THR A 681 -4.79 3.27 -27.62
CA THR A 681 -5.06 1.99 -26.98
C THR A 681 -5.54 0.94 -27.98
N THR A 682 -5.41 -0.33 -27.60
CA THR A 682 -5.77 -1.48 -28.44
C THR A 682 -6.52 -2.60 -27.72
N MET A 683 -6.60 -2.58 -26.40
CA MET A 683 -7.19 -3.65 -25.61
C MET A 683 -8.15 -3.10 -24.57
N THR A 684 -9.21 -3.85 -24.29
CA THR A 684 -10.12 -3.66 -23.13
C THR A 684 -10.32 -4.99 -22.41
N GLY A 685 -10.66 -4.97 -21.12
CA GLY A 685 -10.79 -6.21 -20.34
C GLY A 685 -9.46 -6.75 -19.81
N VAL A 686 -8.43 -5.90 -19.68
CA VAL A 686 -7.09 -6.30 -19.24
C VAL A 686 -6.60 -5.42 -18.09
N ALA A 687 -6.05 -6.02 -17.02
CA ALA A 687 -5.38 -5.24 -15.97
C ALA A 687 -4.02 -4.68 -16.47
N VAL A 688 -3.15 -5.53 -17.03
CA VAL A 688 -1.91 -5.09 -17.72
C VAL A 688 -1.91 -5.60 -19.16
N ALA A 689 -2.19 -4.69 -20.10
CA ALA A 689 -2.10 -4.91 -21.53
C ALA A 689 -0.69 -4.57 -22.03
N VAL A 690 -0.15 -5.41 -22.91
CA VAL A 690 1.20 -5.27 -23.48
C VAL A 690 1.10 -5.45 -24.99
N SER A 691 1.26 -4.38 -25.76
CA SER A 691 1.20 -4.41 -27.23
C SER A 691 2.12 -3.36 -27.83
N GLN A 692 2.98 -3.76 -28.76
CA GLN A 692 4.02 -2.91 -29.34
C GLN A 692 3.49 -1.59 -29.94
N HIS A 693 4.21 -0.50 -29.75
CA HIS A 693 3.99 0.76 -30.47
C HIS A 693 4.77 0.79 -31.79
N VAL A 694 4.22 1.50 -32.80
CA VAL A 694 4.80 1.72 -34.15
C VAL A 694 6.17 2.41 -34.17
N THR A 695 6.70 2.80 -33.02
CA THR A 695 8.07 3.33 -32.83
C THR A 695 9.13 2.24 -32.65
N ASP A 696 8.71 0.98 -32.52
CA ASP A 696 9.56 -0.22 -32.47
C ASP A 696 10.64 -0.20 -31.38
N LYS A 697 10.31 0.43 -30.25
CA LYS A 697 11.16 0.56 -29.07
C LYS A 697 10.99 -0.65 -28.14
N ASP A 698 12.04 -0.95 -27.36
CA ASP A 698 12.02 -2.04 -26.39
C ASP A 698 10.82 -1.90 -25.43
N LEU A 699 10.18 -3.04 -25.15
CA LEU A 699 9.00 -3.16 -24.31
C LEU A 699 9.23 -4.24 -23.26
N LYS A 700 9.32 -3.83 -21.99
CA LYS A 700 9.59 -4.73 -20.86
C LYS A 700 8.54 -4.59 -19.77
N VAL A 701 8.08 -5.71 -19.22
CA VAL A 701 7.21 -5.74 -18.04
C VAL A 701 7.79 -6.69 -17.00
N VAL A 702 7.98 -6.17 -15.78
CA VAL A 702 8.43 -6.93 -14.61
C VAL A 702 7.37 -6.83 -13.52
N ILE A 703 6.85 -7.96 -13.06
CA ILE A 703 5.91 -8.03 -11.94
C ILE A 703 6.60 -8.75 -10.78
N ASN A 704 6.92 -7.98 -9.74
CA ASN A 704 7.49 -8.46 -8.48
C ASN A 704 6.41 -8.65 -7.39
N GLY A 705 5.17 -8.21 -7.63
CA GLY A 705 4.05 -8.32 -6.70
C GLY A 705 2.82 -7.51 -7.15
N GLY A 706 1.84 -7.34 -6.24
CA GLY A 706 0.58 -6.64 -6.50
C GLY A 706 -0.60 -7.56 -6.85
N THR A 707 -1.77 -6.97 -7.06
CA THR A 707 -3.01 -7.69 -7.47
C THR A 707 -3.49 -7.15 -8.82
N LEU A 708 -3.58 -8.04 -9.81
CA LEU A 708 -4.02 -7.74 -11.16
C LEU A 708 -5.37 -8.44 -11.42
N THR A 709 -6.44 -7.67 -11.64
CA THR A 709 -7.82 -8.20 -11.74
C THR A 709 -8.49 -7.84 -13.07
N GLY A 710 -9.04 -8.82 -13.79
CA GLY A 710 -9.82 -8.57 -15.01
C GLY A 710 -10.12 -9.85 -15.79
N PRO A 711 -10.86 -9.78 -16.92
CA PRO A 711 -10.99 -10.90 -17.87
C PRO A 711 -9.62 -11.52 -18.24
N TYR A 712 -8.63 -10.65 -18.44
CA TYR A 712 -7.21 -10.97 -18.34
C TYR A 712 -6.54 -10.15 -17.23
N ALA A 713 -5.77 -10.82 -16.38
CA ALA A 713 -4.85 -10.16 -15.45
C ALA A 713 -3.63 -9.62 -16.21
N LEU A 714 -3.12 -10.39 -17.18
CA LEU A 714 -2.09 -9.95 -18.12
C LEU A 714 -2.38 -10.47 -19.52
N TYR A 715 -2.28 -9.60 -20.53
CA TYR A 715 -2.38 -9.98 -21.94
C TYR A 715 -1.26 -9.32 -22.74
N GLU A 716 -0.40 -10.14 -23.35
CA GLU A 716 0.65 -9.71 -24.26
C GLU A 716 0.39 -10.21 -25.67
N LYS A 717 0.36 -9.29 -26.63
CA LYS A 717 0.32 -9.59 -28.05
C LYS A 717 0.72 -8.37 -28.86
N ASP A 718 1.56 -8.60 -29.86
CA ASP A 718 1.77 -7.60 -30.90
C ASP A 718 0.53 -7.48 -31.82
N LEU A 719 -0.23 -6.39 -31.65
CA LEU A 719 -1.43 -6.10 -32.47
C LEU A 719 -1.17 -5.25 -33.70
N GLN A 720 0.07 -4.85 -33.94
CA GLN A 720 0.45 -3.96 -35.03
C GLN A 720 1.55 -4.56 -35.94
N ASN A 721 2.10 -5.72 -35.56
CA ASN A 721 3.05 -6.57 -36.28
C ASN A 721 4.45 -5.95 -36.42
N GLU A 722 4.92 -5.21 -35.42
CA GLU A 722 6.29 -4.68 -35.42
C GLU A 722 7.34 -5.69 -34.90
N THR A 723 8.61 -5.27 -34.91
CA THR A 723 9.79 -6.15 -34.75
C THR A 723 10.51 -6.00 -33.41
N GLY A 724 10.05 -5.08 -32.56
CA GLY A 724 10.71 -4.62 -31.35
C GLY A 724 10.77 -5.68 -30.25
N THR A 725 11.80 -5.57 -29.42
CA THR A 725 12.08 -6.52 -28.32
C THR A 725 10.97 -6.46 -27.28
N LYS A 726 10.37 -7.61 -26.98
CA LYS A 726 9.36 -7.78 -25.93
C LYS A 726 9.91 -8.72 -24.85
N ALA A 727 9.79 -8.33 -23.59
CA ALA A 727 10.22 -9.13 -22.45
C ALA A 727 9.21 -9.05 -21.30
N LEU A 728 8.74 -10.21 -20.84
CA LEU A 728 7.95 -10.36 -19.63
C LEU A 728 8.79 -11.03 -18.53
N GLU A 729 8.53 -10.69 -17.28
CA GLU A 729 9.05 -11.40 -16.09
C GLU A 729 8.03 -11.28 -14.95
N ILE A 730 7.51 -12.41 -14.46
CA ILE A 730 6.62 -12.49 -13.30
C ILE A 730 7.34 -13.27 -12.20
N LYS A 731 7.71 -12.59 -11.12
CA LYS A 731 8.38 -13.19 -9.95
C LYS A 731 7.39 -13.61 -8.86
N ASP A 732 6.38 -12.77 -8.61
CA ASP A 732 5.31 -12.97 -7.62
C ASP A 732 4.13 -12.04 -7.95
N GLY A 733 3.00 -12.20 -7.25
CA GLY A 733 1.78 -11.41 -7.42
C GLY A 733 0.51 -12.24 -7.34
N ILE A 734 -0.65 -11.58 -7.36
CA ILE A 734 -1.98 -12.20 -7.41
C ILE A 734 -2.65 -11.86 -8.74
N PHE A 735 -3.01 -12.87 -9.51
CA PHE A 735 -3.57 -12.76 -10.86
C PHE A 735 -5.02 -13.28 -10.86
N GLU A 736 -5.96 -12.34 -10.70
CA GLU A 736 -7.41 -12.58 -10.70
C GLU A 736 -7.96 -12.41 -12.12
N GLY A 737 -7.57 -13.32 -13.01
CA GLY A 737 -7.87 -13.28 -14.43
C GLY A 737 -7.00 -14.24 -15.22
N GLN A 738 -7.26 -14.34 -16.53
CA GLN A 738 -6.41 -15.12 -17.42
C GLN A 738 -5.03 -14.46 -17.61
N VAL A 739 -4.01 -15.27 -17.92
CA VAL A 739 -2.68 -14.80 -18.33
C VAL A 739 -2.37 -15.34 -19.71
N TYR A 740 -2.05 -14.45 -20.64
CA TYR A 740 -1.74 -14.81 -22.02
C TYR A 740 -0.55 -14.00 -22.55
N SER A 741 0.30 -14.67 -23.33
CA SER A 741 1.34 -14.05 -24.14
C SER A 741 1.45 -14.76 -25.49
N LYS A 742 1.53 -13.98 -26.57
CA LYS A 742 1.76 -14.49 -27.92
C LYS A 742 3.24 -14.62 -28.26
N ASN A 743 4.08 -13.75 -27.72
CA ASN A 743 5.46 -13.55 -28.16
C ASN A 743 6.52 -13.91 -27.11
N CYS A 744 6.17 -14.05 -25.83
CA CYS A 744 7.08 -14.41 -24.75
C CYS A 744 6.84 -15.83 -24.22
N THR A 745 7.92 -16.48 -23.79
CA THR A 745 7.93 -17.80 -23.14
C THR A 745 8.87 -17.76 -21.92
N ALA A 746 8.74 -18.74 -21.02
CA ALA A 746 9.55 -18.88 -19.80
C ALA A 746 9.70 -17.59 -18.97
N PHE A 747 8.58 -16.87 -18.77
CA PHE A 747 8.55 -15.60 -18.04
C PHE A 747 7.94 -15.68 -16.63
N ILE A 748 7.26 -16.77 -16.27
CA ILE A 748 6.61 -16.93 -14.97
C ILE A 748 7.48 -17.78 -14.03
N LYS A 749 7.95 -17.16 -12.96
CA LYS A 749 8.73 -17.77 -11.89
C LYS A 749 7.90 -18.02 -10.62
N GLY A 750 6.84 -17.26 -10.40
CA GLY A 750 5.98 -17.43 -9.22
C GLY A 750 4.72 -16.57 -9.23
N GLY A 751 3.94 -16.66 -8.15
CA GLY A 751 2.68 -15.94 -7.98
C GLY A 751 1.50 -16.87 -7.66
N THR A 752 0.32 -16.26 -7.45
CA THR A 752 -0.96 -16.92 -7.22
C THR A 752 -1.95 -16.58 -8.34
N PHE A 753 -2.57 -17.58 -8.96
CA PHE A 753 -3.40 -17.42 -10.17
C PHE A 753 -4.82 -17.97 -9.95
N SER A 754 -5.86 -17.26 -10.40
CA SER A 754 -7.26 -17.70 -10.26
C SER A 754 -7.78 -18.59 -11.39
N ASP A 755 -6.95 -18.82 -12.41
CA ASP A 755 -7.28 -19.44 -13.69
C ASP A 755 -6.07 -20.25 -14.19
N VAL A 756 -6.31 -21.35 -14.92
CA VAL A 756 -5.27 -22.29 -15.37
C VAL A 756 -4.55 -21.87 -16.65
N SER A 757 -4.88 -20.73 -17.28
CA SER A 757 -4.19 -20.22 -18.48
C SER A 757 -2.69 -19.96 -18.29
N ALA A 758 -2.20 -19.75 -17.06
CA ALA A 758 -0.76 -19.73 -16.78
C ALA A 758 -0.07 -21.11 -16.95
N LEU A 759 -0.86 -22.19 -17.12
CA LEU A 759 -0.41 -23.54 -17.49
C LEU A 759 -0.54 -23.80 -19.01
N GLU A 760 -0.65 -22.77 -19.85
CA GLU A 760 -0.61 -22.90 -21.31
C GLU A 760 0.58 -23.76 -21.74
N SER A 761 0.31 -24.70 -22.64
CA SER A 761 1.32 -25.68 -23.05
C SER A 761 1.39 -25.84 -24.56
N LYS A 762 2.61 -25.99 -25.08
CA LYS A 762 2.88 -26.36 -26.47
C LYS A 762 3.67 -27.65 -26.44
N GLU A 763 3.22 -28.65 -27.20
CA GLU A 763 3.77 -30.01 -27.12
C GLU A 763 3.77 -30.52 -25.66
N ARG A 764 2.75 -30.12 -24.88
CA ARG A 764 2.53 -30.47 -23.46
C ARG A 764 3.59 -29.95 -22.48
N ALA A 765 4.56 -29.16 -22.94
CA ALA A 765 5.48 -28.41 -22.08
C ALA A 765 4.88 -27.06 -21.70
N LEU A 766 4.94 -26.70 -20.41
CA LEU A 766 4.40 -25.44 -19.87
C LEU A 766 5.21 -24.23 -20.38
N ILE A 767 4.74 -23.57 -21.44
CA ILE A 767 5.56 -22.62 -22.21
C ILE A 767 5.84 -21.30 -21.49
N TYR A 768 5.01 -20.95 -20.49
CA TYR A 768 5.17 -19.70 -19.76
C TYR A 768 6.07 -19.83 -18.52
N LEU A 769 6.34 -21.03 -18.01
CA LEU A 769 7.08 -21.22 -16.76
C LEU A 769 8.60 -21.22 -16.95
N THR A 770 9.34 -20.70 -15.97
CA THR A 770 10.79 -20.95 -15.85
C THR A 770 11.05 -22.38 -15.33
N ASP A 771 12.27 -22.89 -15.54
CA ASP A 771 12.70 -24.20 -15.03
C ASP A 771 12.58 -24.32 -13.50
N ASP A 772 12.68 -23.19 -12.77
CA ASP A 772 12.66 -23.12 -11.31
C ASP A 772 11.36 -22.51 -10.72
N ALA A 773 10.29 -22.49 -11.51
CA ALA A 773 9.05 -21.80 -11.17
C ALA A 773 8.28 -22.45 -9.99
N LYS A 774 7.68 -21.60 -9.14
CA LYS A 774 6.96 -22.00 -7.92
C LYS A 774 5.63 -21.27 -7.82
N LEU A 775 4.55 -21.94 -8.19
CA LEU A 775 3.24 -21.32 -8.38
C LEU A 775 2.19 -21.89 -7.43
N SER A 776 1.18 -21.06 -7.18
CA SER A 776 -0.07 -21.47 -6.55
C SER A 776 -1.25 -21.09 -7.45
N PHE A 777 -2.27 -21.94 -7.52
CA PHE A 777 -3.54 -21.65 -8.19
C PHE A 777 -4.66 -21.77 -7.18
N VAL A 778 -5.66 -20.90 -7.26
CA VAL A 778 -6.88 -20.96 -6.41
C VAL A 778 -8.08 -20.72 -7.33
N LEU A 779 -8.74 -21.79 -7.79
CA LEU A 779 -9.68 -21.69 -8.91
C LEU A 779 -10.93 -20.87 -8.54
N GLY A 780 -11.22 -19.84 -9.34
CA GLY A 780 -12.43 -19.02 -9.19
C GLY A 780 -13.68 -19.66 -9.84
N LYS A 781 -13.48 -20.54 -10.81
CA LYS A 781 -14.49 -21.17 -11.68
C LYS A 781 -14.04 -22.58 -12.07
N ASP A 782 -14.92 -23.36 -12.68
CA ASP A 782 -14.53 -24.60 -13.34
C ASP A 782 -13.61 -24.29 -14.54
N CYS A 783 -12.60 -25.13 -14.75
CA CYS A 783 -11.52 -24.91 -15.73
C CYS A 783 -11.24 -26.19 -16.53
N THR A 784 -10.73 -26.02 -17.75
CA THR A 784 -10.22 -27.11 -18.60
C THR A 784 -8.77 -26.82 -18.95
N VAL A 785 -7.92 -27.84 -18.98
CA VAL A 785 -6.51 -27.73 -19.40
C VAL A 785 -6.06 -29.02 -20.12
N SER A 786 -5.22 -28.87 -21.13
CA SER A 786 -4.50 -30.01 -21.72
C SER A 786 -3.55 -30.65 -20.70
N PRO A 787 -3.24 -31.96 -20.82
CA PRO A 787 -2.18 -32.60 -20.05
C PRO A 787 -0.83 -31.88 -20.19
N PHE A 788 -0.17 -31.62 -19.06
CA PHE A 788 1.05 -30.82 -19.00
C PHE A 788 2.23 -31.53 -18.29
N ILE A 789 3.44 -31.01 -18.49
CA ILE A 789 4.68 -31.51 -17.89
C ILE A 789 5.13 -30.57 -16.76
N VAL A 790 5.39 -31.12 -15.56
CA VAL A 790 6.03 -30.43 -14.43
C VAL A 790 7.51 -30.88 -14.33
N LEU A 791 8.45 -29.95 -14.52
CA LEU A 791 9.90 -30.22 -14.59
C LEU A 791 10.59 -30.26 -13.21
N ALA A 792 11.82 -30.78 -13.17
CA ALA A 792 12.54 -31.18 -11.95
C ALA A 792 12.63 -30.12 -10.83
N SER A 793 12.75 -28.84 -11.17
CA SER A 793 12.84 -27.75 -10.19
C SER A 793 11.53 -26.97 -10.01
N GLN A 794 10.45 -27.36 -10.71
CA GLN A 794 9.15 -26.72 -10.64
C GLN A 794 8.30 -27.23 -9.48
N VAL A 795 7.54 -26.32 -8.87
CA VAL A 795 6.53 -26.62 -7.84
C VAL A 795 5.21 -25.99 -8.26
N VAL A 796 4.21 -26.82 -8.51
CA VAL A 796 2.87 -26.41 -8.94
C VAL A 796 1.86 -26.87 -7.88
N ASN A 797 1.24 -25.92 -7.18
CA ASN A 797 0.15 -26.19 -6.23
C ASN A 797 -1.15 -25.67 -6.83
N ILE A 798 -2.19 -26.50 -6.92
CA ILE A 798 -3.50 -26.11 -7.43
C ILE A 798 -4.53 -26.42 -6.35
N ASP A 799 -5.03 -25.37 -5.72
CA ASP A 799 -6.24 -25.42 -4.92
C ASP A 799 -7.44 -25.27 -5.85
N LEU A 800 -8.22 -26.34 -5.97
CA LEU A 800 -9.41 -26.36 -6.81
C LEU A 800 -10.56 -25.58 -6.17
N ASN A 801 -10.52 -25.22 -4.88
CA ASN A 801 -11.52 -24.38 -4.22
C ASN A 801 -12.98 -24.82 -4.54
N LYS A 802 -13.19 -26.14 -4.47
CA LYS A 802 -14.44 -26.90 -4.74
C LYS A 802 -14.95 -26.80 -6.18
N LYS A 803 -14.11 -26.36 -7.11
CA LYS A 803 -14.37 -26.35 -8.56
C LYS A 803 -14.02 -27.69 -9.18
N THR A 804 -14.35 -27.81 -10.46
CA THR A 804 -13.96 -28.92 -11.32
C THR A 804 -12.82 -28.50 -12.23
N LEU A 805 -11.70 -29.24 -12.18
CA LEU A 805 -10.65 -29.19 -13.18
C LEU A 805 -10.86 -30.34 -14.18
N THR A 806 -11.03 -30.01 -15.45
CA THR A 806 -11.15 -30.99 -16.53
C THR A 806 -9.82 -31.12 -17.25
N ILE A 807 -9.30 -32.34 -17.37
CA ILE A 807 -8.09 -32.66 -18.12
C ILE A 807 -8.51 -33.28 -19.45
N ASP A 808 -8.25 -32.58 -20.56
CA ASP A 808 -8.70 -32.98 -21.90
C ASP A 808 -7.84 -32.28 -22.97
N ASP A 809 -7.08 -33.03 -23.76
CA ASP A 809 -6.25 -32.47 -24.83
C ASP A 809 -7.05 -32.21 -26.12
N ASN A 810 -8.27 -32.77 -26.24
CA ASN A 810 -9.12 -32.75 -27.44
C ASN A 810 -8.42 -33.27 -28.74
N LEU A 811 -7.34 -34.05 -28.60
CA LEU A 811 -6.55 -34.61 -29.70
C LEU A 811 -6.76 -36.13 -29.86
N GLU A 812 -6.45 -36.66 -31.05
CA GLU A 812 -6.39 -38.12 -31.26
C GLU A 812 -5.20 -38.73 -30.51
N GLY A 813 -5.49 -39.52 -29.47
CA GLY A 813 -4.51 -40.27 -28.70
C GLY A 813 -4.27 -39.67 -27.31
N ARG A 814 -4.73 -40.40 -26.28
CA ARG A 814 -4.66 -39.98 -24.87
C ARG A 814 -3.23 -40.02 -24.30
N THR A 815 -2.98 -39.21 -23.29
CA THR A 815 -1.66 -39.04 -22.65
C THR A 815 -1.77 -38.93 -21.12
N PHE A 816 -0.65 -38.67 -20.43
CA PHE A 816 -0.61 -38.36 -19.00
C PHE A 816 -0.30 -36.88 -18.75
N ILE A 817 -0.73 -36.36 -17.60
CA ILE A 817 -0.01 -35.29 -16.89
C ILE A 817 1.32 -35.89 -16.40
N LEU A 818 2.45 -35.25 -16.70
CA LEU A 818 3.79 -35.82 -16.49
C LEU A 818 4.57 -35.04 -15.44
N VAL A 819 4.80 -35.63 -14.27
CA VAL A 819 5.69 -35.08 -13.24
C VAL A 819 7.11 -35.62 -13.46
N LYS A 820 7.96 -34.83 -14.11
CA LYS A 820 9.36 -35.16 -14.45
C LYS A 820 10.32 -34.58 -13.41
N GLY A 821 10.27 -35.14 -12.20
CA GLY A 821 11.12 -34.78 -11.06
C GLY A 821 10.62 -33.62 -10.21
N GLY A 822 9.65 -32.84 -10.72
CA GLY A 822 9.05 -31.72 -10.01
C GLY A 822 8.07 -32.13 -8.91
N SER A 823 7.35 -31.15 -8.38
CA SER A 823 6.30 -31.37 -7.38
C SER A 823 4.95 -30.82 -7.83
N LEU A 824 3.94 -31.68 -7.91
CA LEU A 824 2.55 -31.34 -8.17
C LEU A 824 1.70 -31.59 -6.92
N LYS A 825 0.93 -30.59 -6.50
CA LYS A 825 -0.06 -30.70 -5.42
C LYS A 825 -1.43 -30.24 -5.89
N LEU A 826 -2.47 -31.00 -5.58
CA LEU A 826 -3.88 -30.78 -5.95
C LEU A 826 -4.75 -30.85 -4.69
N THR A 827 -5.58 -29.84 -4.40
CA THR A 827 -6.42 -29.83 -3.17
C THR A 827 -7.86 -29.38 -3.38
N ASP A 828 -8.77 -29.82 -2.50
CA ASP A 828 -10.16 -29.35 -2.31
C ASP A 828 -10.97 -29.19 -3.62
N GLY A 829 -11.36 -30.29 -4.27
CA GLY A 829 -12.22 -30.20 -5.46
C GLY A 829 -12.34 -31.47 -6.30
N ASN A 830 -12.84 -31.31 -7.53
CA ASN A 830 -13.14 -32.41 -8.45
C ASN A 830 -12.18 -32.39 -9.65
N ILE A 831 -11.66 -33.55 -10.05
CA ILE A 831 -10.88 -33.70 -11.29
C ILE A 831 -11.61 -34.68 -12.19
N THR A 832 -11.98 -34.22 -13.39
CA THR A 832 -12.47 -35.10 -14.47
C THR A 832 -11.35 -35.24 -15.48
N ASP A 833 -10.83 -36.45 -15.63
CA ASP A 833 -9.68 -36.74 -16.48
C ASP A 833 -10.13 -37.59 -17.67
N ASN A 834 -10.11 -37.01 -18.88
CA ASN A 834 -10.50 -37.71 -20.11
C ASN A 834 -9.32 -38.45 -20.78
N GLU A 835 -8.17 -38.45 -20.12
CA GLU A 835 -6.88 -38.89 -20.64
C GLU A 835 -6.45 -40.20 -19.94
N MET A 836 -5.15 -40.49 -19.83
CA MET A 836 -4.64 -41.72 -19.21
C MET A 836 -4.38 -41.59 -17.70
N GLY A 837 -4.24 -40.34 -17.20
CA GLY A 837 -4.07 -40.01 -15.79
C GLY A 837 -2.84 -39.18 -15.45
N ILE A 838 -2.29 -39.36 -14.24
CA ILE A 838 -1.11 -38.63 -13.74
C ILE A 838 0.06 -39.61 -13.61
N SER A 839 1.16 -39.35 -14.32
CA SER A 839 2.37 -40.18 -14.31
C SER A 839 3.57 -39.44 -13.71
N LEU A 840 4.21 -40.05 -12.71
CA LEU A 840 5.52 -39.68 -12.18
C LEU A 840 6.58 -40.31 -13.08
N ALA A 841 7.20 -39.48 -13.94
CA ALA A 841 7.93 -39.91 -15.13
C ALA A 841 9.43 -39.56 -15.12
N ALA A 842 9.98 -39.17 -13.96
CA ALA A 842 11.42 -39.08 -13.71
C ALA A 842 11.70 -39.16 -12.21
N ASP A 843 12.95 -39.47 -11.84
CA ASP A 843 13.37 -39.57 -10.45
C ASP A 843 13.06 -38.30 -9.64
N ASN A 844 12.85 -38.45 -8.33
CA ASN A 844 12.50 -37.37 -7.39
C ASN A 844 11.11 -36.72 -7.58
N ALA A 845 10.29 -37.18 -8.54
CA ALA A 845 8.93 -36.69 -8.77
C ALA A 845 8.01 -36.86 -7.54
N LYS A 846 7.15 -35.86 -7.30
CA LYS A 846 6.25 -35.82 -6.14
C LYS A 846 4.84 -35.43 -6.55
N LEU A 847 3.87 -36.20 -6.07
CA LEU A 847 2.44 -35.95 -6.23
C LEU A 847 1.75 -35.96 -4.86
N GLU A 848 0.96 -34.93 -4.58
CA GLU A 848 0.09 -34.85 -3.40
C GLU A 848 -1.34 -34.49 -3.82
N LEU A 849 -2.31 -35.31 -3.40
CA LEU A 849 -3.75 -35.06 -3.55
C LEU A 849 -4.39 -35.02 -2.15
N ASP A 850 -5.11 -33.95 -1.81
CA ASP A 850 -5.79 -33.82 -0.51
C ASP A 850 -7.20 -33.23 -0.67
N GLY A 851 -8.24 -33.98 -0.29
CA GLY A 851 -9.64 -33.56 -0.48
C GLY A 851 -10.10 -33.56 -1.94
N ILE A 852 -9.62 -34.50 -2.75
CA ILE A 852 -9.89 -34.56 -4.20
C ILE A 852 -10.86 -35.70 -4.54
N VAL A 853 -11.85 -35.41 -5.39
CA VAL A 853 -12.63 -36.40 -6.11
C VAL A 853 -12.09 -36.50 -7.54
N TYR A 854 -11.20 -37.46 -7.78
CA TYR A 854 -10.57 -37.71 -9.07
C TYR A 854 -11.31 -38.82 -9.81
N LYS A 855 -11.66 -38.57 -11.08
CA LYS A 855 -12.32 -39.53 -11.96
C LYS A 855 -11.67 -39.53 -13.33
N ALA A 856 -10.89 -40.56 -13.63
CA ALA A 856 -10.52 -40.86 -15.01
C ALA A 856 -11.70 -41.53 -15.73
N THR A 857 -12.03 -41.08 -16.93
CA THR A 857 -13.22 -41.51 -17.69
C THR A 857 -12.93 -42.61 -18.71
N ALA A 858 -11.66 -42.79 -19.11
CA ALA A 858 -11.23 -43.86 -19.99
C ALA A 858 -11.19 -45.22 -19.27
N ALA A 859 -11.73 -46.27 -19.91
CA ALA A 859 -11.77 -47.63 -19.36
C ALA A 859 -10.38 -48.26 -19.16
N ASP A 860 -9.40 -47.80 -19.93
CA ASP A 860 -7.98 -48.16 -19.92
C ASP A 860 -7.09 -47.12 -19.20
N ALA A 861 -7.68 -46.15 -18.49
CA ALA A 861 -6.92 -45.19 -17.70
C ALA A 861 -6.08 -45.89 -16.63
N ALA A 862 -4.82 -45.47 -16.48
CA ALA A 862 -3.90 -46.00 -15.47
C ALA A 862 -3.93 -45.18 -14.16
N GLY A 863 -4.78 -44.17 -14.07
CA GLY A 863 -4.96 -43.33 -12.88
C GLY A 863 -3.66 -42.66 -12.46
N ILE A 864 -3.22 -42.91 -11.22
CA ILE A 864 -1.94 -42.42 -10.71
C ILE A 864 -0.87 -43.50 -10.97
N LEU A 865 0.13 -43.19 -11.79
CA LEU A 865 1.21 -44.07 -12.22
C LEU A 865 2.58 -43.58 -11.70
N ASN A 866 3.37 -44.46 -11.10
CA ASN A 866 4.84 -44.31 -11.05
C ASN A 866 5.46 -45.06 -12.22
N ASP A 867 6.13 -44.37 -13.14
CA ASP A 867 6.52 -44.95 -14.43
C ASP A 867 7.73 -45.90 -14.33
N LYS A 868 8.02 -46.59 -15.43
CA LYS A 868 9.11 -47.55 -15.52
C LYS A 868 10.47 -46.85 -15.42
N ASN A 869 11.39 -47.46 -14.67
CA ASN A 869 12.74 -46.95 -14.41
C ASN A 869 12.78 -45.64 -13.60
N VAL A 870 11.72 -45.31 -12.85
CA VAL A 870 11.60 -44.11 -12.02
C VAL A 870 11.67 -44.45 -10.52
N GLN A 871 12.47 -43.69 -9.78
CA GLN A 871 12.83 -43.94 -8.38
C GLN A 871 12.82 -42.64 -7.54
N GLU A 872 13.02 -42.76 -6.22
CA GLU A 872 13.02 -41.60 -5.29
C GLU A 872 11.71 -40.78 -5.27
N THR A 873 10.61 -41.38 -5.73
CA THR A 873 9.31 -40.69 -5.89
C THR A 873 8.42 -40.74 -4.66
N SER A 874 7.47 -39.80 -4.58
CA SER A 874 6.48 -39.75 -3.51
C SER A 874 5.07 -39.57 -4.06
N ILE A 875 4.18 -40.51 -3.75
CA ILE A 875 2.73 -40.41 -4.00
C ILE A 875 2.03 -40.27 -2.64
N ILE A 876 1.28 -39.19 -2.45
CA ILE A 876 0.52 -38.92 -1.24
C ILE A 876 -0.94 -38.67 -1.65
N VAL A 877 -1.87 -39.44 -1.10
CA VAL A 877 -3.32 -39.28 -1.32
C VAL A 877 -4.04 -39.27 0.03
N LYS A 878 -4.75 -38.18 0.31
CA LYS A 878 -5.41 -37.92 1.60
C LYS A 878 -6.85 -37.49 1.38
N ASN A 879 -7.77 -37.97 2.22
CA ASN A 879 -9.17 -37.50 2.26
C ASN A 879 -9.88 -37.50 0.88
N SER A 880 -9.49 -38.41 -0.03
CA SER A 880 -9.78 -38.32 -1.47
C SER A 880 -10.51 -39.56 -1.99
N THR A 881 -11.20 -39.42 -3.12
CA THR A 881 -11.79 -40.54 -3.87
C THR A 881 -11.15 -40.59 -5.26
N ILE A 882 -10.48 -41.69 -5.60
CA ILE A 882 -9.83 -41.91 -6.89
C ILE A 882 -10.59 -43.02 -7.63
N THR A 883 -11.22 -42.68 -8.76
CA THR A 883 -11.93 -43.63 -9.64
C THR A 883 -11.24 -43.68 -11.01
N SER A 884 -11.01 -44.88 -11.55
CA SER A 884 -10.25 -45.07 -12.79
C SER A 884 -10.61 -46.37 -13.54
N GLY A 885 -10.03 -46.53 -14.73
CA GLY A 885 -10.13 -47.71 -15.60
C GLY A 885 -9.36 -48.91 -15.06
N TYR A 886 -8.14 -49.14 -15.56
CA TYR A 886 -7.28 -50.24 -15.12
C TYR A 886 -6.84 -50.07 -13.66
N TYR A 887 -6.31 -48.90 -13.30
CA TYR A 887 -5.69 -48.66 -12.00
C TYR A 887 -6.08 -47.35 -11.38
N ALA A 888 -6.36 -47.32 -10.07
CA ALA A 888 -6.51 -46.06 -9.33
C ALA A 888 -5.14 -45.52 -8.89
N VAL A 889 -4.30 -46.37 -8.29
CA VAL A 889 -2.88 -46.09 -8.01
C VAL A 889 -2.03 -47.29 -8.43
N ASN A 890 -0.98 -47.08 -9.23
CA ASN A 890 -0.05 -48.13 -9.63
C ASN A 890 1.41 -47.68 -9.77
N THR A 891 2.30 -48.65 -9.81
CA THR A 891 3.72 -48.48 -10.16
C THR A 891 4.10 -49.49 -11.24
N ASN A 892 4.88 -49.10 -12.24
CA ASN A 892 5.38 -50.02 -13.26
C ASN A 892 6.62 -50.80 -12.78
N ALA A 893 6.84 -52.02 -13.29
CA ALA A 893 7.90 -52.91 -12.84
C ALA A 893 9.30 -52.48 -13.30
N HIS A 894 10.31 -52.65 -12.44
CA HIS A 894 11.70 -52.21 -12.64
C HIS A 894 12.66 -53.38 -12.41
N THR A 895 13.68 -53.60 -13.26
CA THR A 895 14.57 -54.77 -13.10
C THR A 895 15.53 -54.66 -11.91
N ASN A 896 16.14 -53.47 -11.70
CA ASN A 896 17.07 -53.19 -10.59
C ASN A 896 16.63 -52.00 -9.68
N PRO A 897 15.52 -52.08 -8.94
CA PRO A 897 15.02 -50.97 -8.12
C PRO A 897 15.78 -50.82 -6.78
N VAL A 898 16.09 -49.58 -6.40
CA VAL A 898 16.58 -49.22 -5.06
C VAL A 898 15.44 -49.37 -4.05
N VAL A 899 15.62 -50.30 -3.10
CA VAL A 899 14.60 -50.67 -2.13
C VAL A 899 14.20 -49.49 -1.25
N GLY A 900 12.90 -49.19 -1.22
CA GLY A 900 12.31 -48.14 -0.39
C GLY A 900 12.44 -46.72 -0.95
N SER A 901 13.02 -46.54 -2.15
CA SER A 901 13.14 -45.23 -2.80
C SER A 901 11.79 -44.61 -3.16
N THR A 902 10.80 -45.43 -3.55
CA THR A 902 9.42 -44.99 -3.80
C THR A 902 8.63 -45.01 -2.50
N LYS A 903 8.00 -43.88 -2.16
CA LYS A 903 7.13 -43.72 -0.99
C LYS A 903 5.68 -43.54 -1.42
N ILE A 904 4.78 -44.33 -0.84
CA ILE A 904 3.33 -44.21 -1.08
C ILE A 904 2.63 -44.03 0.28
N VAL A 905 1.79 -43.00 0.40
CA VAL A 905 1.01 -42.71 1.62
C VAL A 905 -0.45 -42.49 1.22
N LEU A 906 -1.32 -43.38 1.68
CA LEU A 906 -2.76 -43.36 1.41
C LEU A 906 -3.49 -43.24 2.77
N GLU A 907 -4.24 -42.17 2.97
CA GLU A 907 -4.92 -41.89 4.25
C GLU A 907 -6.38 -41.44 4.02
N ASN A 908 -7.34 -41.96 4.79
CA ASN A 908 -8.75 -41.54 4.76
C ASN A 908 -9.37 -41.52 3.34
N SER A 909 -9.01 -42.44 2.46
CA SER A 909 -9.27 -42.33 1.02
C SER A 909 -9.91 -43.58 0.39
N HIS A 910 -10.63 -43.38 -0.69
CA HIS A 910 -11.37 -44.41 -1.43
C HIS A 910 -10.75 -44.60 -2.82
N PHE A 911 -10.41 -45.84 -3.18
CA PHE A 911 -9.75 -46.19 -4.44
C PHE A 911 -10.59 -47.23 -5.19
N ILE A 912 -11.02 -46.88 -6.39
CA ILE A 912 -11.94 -47.68 -7.21
C ILE A 912 -11.33 -47.80 -8.61
N ALA A 913 -11.14 -49.03 -9.07
CA ALA A 913 -10.77 -49.31 -10.45
C ALA A 913 -11.71 -50.36 -11.04
N THR A 914 -11.82 -50.36 -12.37
CA THR A 914 -12.48 -51.45 -13.10
C THR A 914 -11.68 -52.75 -12.96
N GLU A 915 -10.34 -52.68 -12.96
CA GLU A 915 -9.48 -53.86 -12.78
C GLU A 915 -8.84 -53.95 -11.38
N THR A 916 -7.83 -53.11 -11.08
CA THR A 916 -7.00 -53.25 -9.87
C THR A 916 -6.83 -51.91 -9.16
N ALA A 917 -7.44 -51.71 -7.99
CA ALA A 917 -7.41 -50.39 -7.34
C ALA A 917 -5.99 -49.96 -6.91
N LEU A 918 -5.20 -50.87 -6.32
CA LEU A 918 -3.80 -50.61 -5.95
C LEU A 918 -2.86 -51.67 -6.53
N LEU A 919 -1.92 -51.28 -7.39
CA LEU A 919 -0.87 -52.15 -7.92
C LEU A 919 0.53 -51.62 -7.58
N VAL A 920 1.18 -52.19 -6.57
CA VAL A 920 2.57 -51.89 -6.24
C VAL A 920 3.44 -53.03 -6.76
N ASN A 921 4.33 -52.72 -7.69
CA ASN A 921 5.06 -53.66 -8.56
C ASN A 921 6.60 -53.49 -8.46
N ILE A 922 7.03 -52.62 -7.53
CA ILE A 922 8.43 -52.34 -7.19
C ILE A 922 8.58 -52.17 -5.67
N PRO A 923 9.77 -52.45 -5.09
CA PRO A 923 10.05 -52.33 -3.66
C PRO A 923 9.86 -50.92 -3.08
N SER A 924 8.64 -50.64 -2.64
CA SER A 924 8.21 -49.34 -2.12
C SER A 924 8.08 -49.35 -0.59
N THR A 925 8.07 -48.16 0.02
CA THR A 925 7.60 -47.97 1.40
C THR A 925 6.16 -47.46 1.34
N VAL A 926 5.21 -48.30 1.73
CA VAL A 926 3.77 -48.04 1.58
C VAL A 926 3.09 -47.96 2.94
N ASN A 927 2.44 -46.83 3.23
CA ASN A 927 1.61 -46.65 4.42
C ASN A 927 0.16 -46.42 3.99
N ILE A 928 -0.74 -47.22 4.56
CA ILE A 928 -2.19 -47.16 4.29
C ILE A 928 -2.90 -47.07 5.65
N ASP A 929 -3.70 -46.04 5.86
CA ASP A 929 -4.54 -45.90 7.06
C ASP A 929 -5.96 -45.45 6.70
N ASN A 930 -6.97 -46.11 7.27
CA ASN A 930 -8.39 -45.76 7.10
C ASN A 930 -8.83 -45.60 5.62
N CYS A 931 -8.41 -46.50 4.74
CA CYS A 931 -8.71 -46.46 3.30
C CYS A 931 -9.61 -47.61 2.84
N THR A 932 -10.27 -47.45 1.69
CA THR A 932 -11.05 -48.53 1.05
C THR A 932 -10.63 -48.76 -0.40
N PHE A 933 -10.48 -50.01 -0.82
CA PHE A 933 -10.05 -50.40 -2.17
C PHE A 933 -11.07 -51.34 -2.82
N SER A 934 -11.39 -51.13 -4.09
CA SER A 934 -12.34 -51.96 -4.86
C SER A 934 -11.86 -52.17 -6.30
N GLY A 935 -11.73 -53.43 -6.73
CA GLY A 935 -11.35 -53.83 -8.09
C GLY A 935 -11.84 -55.24 -8.44
N ASN A 936 -11.82 -55.60 -9.72
CA ASN A 936 -12.34 -56.86 -10.28
C ASN A 936 -11.27 -57.94 -10.45
N HIS A 937 -10.04 -57.54 -10.79
CA HIS A 937 -8.87 -58.42 -10.82
C HIS A 937 -8.28 -58.57 -9.41
N GLN A 938 -7.98 -57.44 -8.74
CA GLN A 938 -7.63 -57.41 -7.32
C GLN A 938 -8.09 -56.09 -6.67
N ALA A 939 -8.41 -56.08 -5.38
CA ALA A 939 -8.49 -54.79 -4.67
C ALA A 939 -7.09 -54.23 -4.39
N ALA A 940 -6.11 -55.08 -4.09
CA ALA A 940 -4.70 -54.69 -4.09
C ALA A 940 -3.76 -55.83 -4.54
N PHE A 941 -2.70 -55.45 -5.25
CA PHE A 941 -1.56 -56.31 -5.55
C PHE A 941 -0.27 -55.69 -4.99
N LEU A 942 0.36 -56.38 -4.05
CA LEU A 942 1.50 -55.94 -3.26
C LEU A 942 2.76 -56.79 -3.60
N ARG A 943 3.52 -56.38 -4.62
CA ARG A 943 4.76 -57.06 -5.09
C ARG A 943 6.00 -56.25 -4.69
N GLY A 944 6.68 -56.70 -3.63
CA GLY A 944 7.95 -56.14 -3.15
C GLY A 944 7.83 -54.92 -2.25
N GLY A 945 8.75 -54.77 -1.30
CA GLY A 945 8.83 -53.61 -0.40
C GLY A 945 8.21 -53.84 0.98
N THR A 946 7.94 -52.76 1.70
CA THR A 946 7.39 -52.79 3.07
C THR A 946 6.06 -52.04 3.14
N TYR A 947 5.04 -52.71 3.66
CA TYR A 947 3.66 -52.22 3.73
C TYR A 947 3.20 -52.19 5.19
N THR A 948 2.71 -51.03 5.64
CA THR A 948 1.99 -50.88 6.91
C THR A 948 0.55 -50.50 6.60
N ILE A 949 -0.41 -51.38 6.92
CA ILE A 949 -1.82 -51.25 6.57
C ILE A 949 -2.65 -51.24 7.85
N LYS A 950 -3.45 -50.19 8.04
CA LYS A 950 -4.27 -49.97 9.24
C LYS A 950 -5.71 -49.62 8.89
N ASN A 951 -6.66 -50.15 9.66
CA ASN A 951 -8.08 -49.72 9.66
C ASN A 951 -8.74 -49.69 8.26
N SER A 952 -8.28 -50.52 7.32
CA SER A 952 -8.59 -50.38 5.89
C SER A 952 -9.33 -51.59 5.32
N SER A 953 -10.18 -51.39 4.31
CA SER A 953 -10.96 -52.45 3.68
C SER A 953 -10.61 -52.68 2.21
N PHE A 954 -10.54 -53.94 1.79
CA PHE A 954 -10.21 -54.36 0.43
C PHE A 954 -11.32 -55.28 -0.10
N THR A 955 -11.97 -54.92 -1.21
CA THR A 955 -13.11 -55.66 -1.77
C THR A 955 -12.83 -56.12 -3.19
N LEU A 956 -12.67 -57.43 -3.39
CA LEU A 956 -12.71 -58.02 -4.73
C LEU A 956 -14.16 -58.03 -5.22
N LYS A 957 -14.41 -57.33 -6.34
CA LYS A 957 -15.64 -57.39 -7.11
C LYS A 957 -15.51 -58.52 -8.15
N ALA A 958 -15.70 -59.76 -7.72
CA ALA A 958 -15.57 -60.97 -8.53
C ALA A 958 -16.69 -61.08 -9.60
N GLU A 959 -16.65 -60.18 -10.58
CA GLU A 959 -17.54 -60.16 -11.74
C GLU A 959 -16.98 -61.03 -12.88
N LEU A 960 -15.65 -61.13 -12.99
CA LEU A 960 -14.96 -62.05 -13.91
C LEU A 960 -14.94 -63.49 -13.37
N GLU A 961 -15.02 -64.48 -14.28
CA GLU A 961 -14.88 -65.90 -13.93
C GLU A 961 -13.43 -66.26 -13.57
N SER A 962 -13.21 -67.31 -12.77
CA SER A 962 -11.85 -67.80 -12.46
C SER A 962 -11.12 -68.38 -13.68
N THR A 963 -11.85 -68.68 -14.76
CA THR A 963 -11.34 -69.09 -16.07
C THR A 963 -10.83 -67.91 -16.92
N HIS A 964 -11.00 -66.66 -16.46
CA HIS A 964 -10.60 -65.46 -17.21
C HIS A 964 -9.11 -65.50 -17.57
N GLY A 965 -8.78 -65.15 -18.82
CA GLY A 965 -7.43 -65.35 -19.38
C GLY A 965 -6.32 -64.54 -18.71
N GLU A 966 -6.66 -63.60 -17.83
CA GLU A 966 -5.72 -62.79 -17.06
C GLU A 966 -5.56 -63.26 -15.60
N ASN A 967 -6.42 -64.16 -15.13
CA ASN A 967 -6.30 -64.78 -13.82
C ASN A 967 -5.23 -65.89 -13.84
N ASN A 968 -4.00 -65.53 -13.49
CA ASN A 968 -2.88 -66.47 -13.34
C ASN A 968 -2.86 -67.09 -11.94
N HIS A 969 -4.01 -67.60 -11.49
CA HIS A 969 -4.11 -68.41 -10.27
C HIS A 969 -3.22 -69.65 -10.41
N MET A 970 -2.26 -69.81 -9.49
CA MET A 970 -1.25 -70.87 -9.46
C MET A 970 -0.45 -71.10 -10.76
N LYS A 971 -0.44 -70.12 -11.67
CA LYS A 971 0.37 -70.06 -12.90
C LYS A 971 1.42 -68.97 -12.78
N GLN A 972 2.47 -69.02 -13.61
CA GLN A 972 3.48 -67.96 -13.62
C GLN A 972 2.83 -66.61 -13.90
N TRP A 973 3.05 -65.64 -13.01
CA TRP A 973 2.48 -64.30 -13.15
C TRP A 973 3.14 -63.55 -14.30
N GLN A 974 2.36 -62.74 -15.01
CA GLN A 974 2.81 -62.00 -16.18
C GLN A 974 2.92 -60.49 -15.87
N ASP A 975 3.01 -59.67 -16.92
CA ASP A 975 3.06 -58.22 -16.83
C ASP A 975 1.78 -57.61 -16.22
N GLY A 976 1.90 -56.43 -15.62
CA GLY A 976 0.78 -55.72 -14.98
C GLY A 976 0.17 -56.49 -13.81
N ASN A 977 -1.16 -56.56 -13.79
CA ASN A 977 -2.02 -57.23 -12.81
C ASN A 977 -2.36 -58.70 -13.14
N ARG A 978 -1.72 -59.30 -14.17
CA ARG A 978 -1.93 -60.68 -14.61
C ARG A 978 -1.31 -61.70 -13.65
N ALA A 979 -1.87 -61.74 -12.45
CA ALA A 979 -1.54 -62.58 -11.32
C ALA A 979 -2.80 -63.34 -10.87
N ALA A 980 -2.76 -63.98 -9.70
CA ALA A 980 -3.98 -64.51 -9.08
C ALA A 980 -4.97 -63.37 -8.79
N PHE A 981 -6.26 -63.62 -9.06
CA PHE A 981 -7.35 -62.75 -8.64
C PHE A 981 -7.70 -63.05 -7.18
N ALA A 982 -7.70 -62.01 -6.34
CA ALA A 982 -7.96 -62.09 -4.89
C ALA A 982 -8.29 -60.69 -4.34
N GLY A 983 -8.85 -60.61 -3.13
CA GLY A 983 -8.98 -59.33 -2.43
C GLY A 983 -7.62 -58.64 -2.27
N ILE A 984 -6.62 -59.35 -1.74
CA ILE A 984 -5.22 -58.92 -1.74
C ILE A 984 -4.33 -60.02 -2.31
N THR A 985 -3.60 -59.73 -3.38
CA THR A 985 -2.53 -60.58 -3.92
C THR A 985 -1.17 -60.08 -3.40
N ILE A 986 -0.31 -60.96 -2.88
CA ILE A 986 0.94 -60.59 -2.20
C ILE A 986 2.13 -61.39 -2.75
N GLY A 987 3.25 -60.69 -2.97
CA GLY A 987 4.56 -61.28 -3.27
C GLY A 987 4.86 -61.39 -4.76
N ASN A 988 5.45 -62.50 -5.22
CA ASN A 988 5.78 -62.73 -6.64
C ASN A 988 5.79 -64.23 -6.98
N TYR A 989 5.28 -64.58 -8.18
CA TYR A 989 5.34 -65.92 -8.76
C TYR A 989 5.81 -65.90 -10.22
N LEU A 990 6.84 -65.09 -10.49
CA LEU A 990 7.54 -65.02 -11.78
C LEU A 990 8.98 -65.48 -11.62
N ASN A 991 9.42 -66.40 -12.48
CA ASN A 991 10.77 -66.96 -12.43
C ASN A 991 11.79 -66.00 -13.04
N GLY A 992 12.86 -65.67 -12.30
CA GLY A 992 13.99 -64.89 -12.80
C GLY A 992 13.77 -63.38 -12.98
N ALA A 993 12.56 -62.86 -12.77
CA ALA A 993 12.24 -61.44 -12.91
C ALA A 993 11.39 -60.91 -11.73
N TYR A 994 11.59 -59.62 -11.42
CA TYR A 994 10.87 -58.87 -10.38
C TYR A 994 10.85 -59.55 -8.99
N GLN A 995 11.94 -60.25 -8.65
CA GLN A 995 12.05 -61.01 -7.41
C GLN A 995 12.48 -60.11 -6.25
N TYR A 996 11.53 -59.77 -5.39
CA TYR A 996 11.73 -58.87 -4.26
C TYR A 996 11.26 -59.48 -2.94
N LEU A 997 11.95 -59.12 -1.86
CA LEU A 997 11.43 -59.28 -0.50
C LEU A 997 10.15 -58.46 -0.34
N THR A 998 9.10 -59.06 0.22
CA THR A 998 7.82 -58.39 0.49
C THR A 998 7.46 -58.55 1.97
N THR A 999 7.30 -57.44 2.70
CA THR A 999 6.93 -57.43 4.11
C THR A 999 5.63 -56.65 4.30
N VAL A 1000 4.57 -57.30 4.78
CA VAL A 1000 3.24 -56.70 4.96
C VAL A 1000 2.81 -56.83 6.41
N THR A 1001 2.47 -55.71 7.06
CA THR A 1001 1.90 -55.67 8.41
C THR A 1001 0.49 -55.09 8.36
N MET A 1002 -0.48 -55.79 8.95
CA MET A 1002 -1.91 -55.43 8.94
C MET A 1002 -2.48 -55.35 10.37
N THR A 1003 -3.21 -54.28 10.66
CA THR A 1003 -3.98 -54.09 11.91
C THR A 1003 -5.36 -53.54 11.55
N GLY A 1004 -6.44 -54.16 12.01
CA GLY A 1004 -7.81 -53.73 11.73
C GLY A 1004 -8.16 -53.76 10.23
N VAL A 1005 -7.58 -54.68 9.46
CA VAL A 1005 -7.80 -54.79 8.01
C VAL A 1005 -8.93 -55.78 7.71
N THR A 1006 -9.90 -55.34 6.90
CA THR A 1006 -10.96 -56.22 6.39
C THR A 1006 -10.72 -56.51 4.92
N VAL A 1007 -10.82 -57.77 4.50
CA VAL A 1007 -10.79 -58.17 3.10
C VAL A 1007 -12.05 -58.96 2.78
N ASN A 1008 -12.80 -58.55 1.76
CA ASN A 1008 -14.04 -59.17 1.33
C ASN A 1008 -13.94 -59.62 -0.13
N VAL A 1009 -14.64 -60.70 -0.47
CA VAL A 1009 -14.88 -61.13 -1.85
C VAL A 1009 -16.38 -61.19 -2.08
N GLU A 1010 -16.86 -60.44 -3.07
CA GLU A 1010 -18.28 -60.33 -3.42
C GLU A 1010 -18.46 -60.30 -4.94
N GLY A 1011 -19.69 -60.45 -5.42
CA GLY A 1011 -20.00 -60.58 -6.86
C GLY A 1011 -20.32 -62.02 -7.27
N THR A 1012 -20.67 -62.21 -8.54
CA THR A 1012 -21.23 -63.45 -9.09
C THR A 1012 -20.30 -64.66 -8.91
N HIS A 1013 -18.98 -64.45 -8.95
CA HIS A 1013 -17.97 -65.50 -8.91
C HIS A 1013 -17.19 -65.53 -7.58
N ALA A 1014 -17.75 -64.96 -6.51
CA ALA A 1014 -17.07 -64.82 -5.21
C ALA A 1014 -16.56 -66.15 -4.60
N SER A 1015 -17.24 -67.27 -4.87
CA SER A 1015 -16.82 -68.60 -4.41
C SER A 1015 -15.58 -69.17 -5.13
N SER A 1016 -15.05 -68.46 -6.12
CA SER A 1016 -13.94 -68.91 -6.95
C SER A 1016 -12.60 -68.26 -6.61
N PHE A 1017 -12.56 -67.32 -5.66
CA PHE A 1017 -11.37 -66.52 -5.35
C PHE A 1017 -11.14 -66.36 -3.83
N PRO A 1018 -9.89 -66.50 -3.34
CA PRO A 1018 -9.56 -66.26 -1.95
C PRO A 1018 -9.65 -64.77 -1.59
N ALA A 1019 -9.83 -64.47 -0.31
CA ALA A 1019 -9.71 -63.09 0.18
C ALA A 1019 -8.25 -62.61 0.10
N VAL A 1020 -7.28 -63.46 0.46
CA VAL A 1020 -5.85 -63.16 0.33
C VAL A 1020 -5.13 -64.29 -0.38
N HIS A 1021 -4.32 -63.99 -1.39
CA HIS A 1021 -3.48 -64.96 -2.10
C HIS A 1021 -2.01 -64.55 -2.01
N VAL A 1022 -1.15 -65.46 -1.52
CA VAL A 1022 0.27 -65.19 -1.28
C VAL A 1022 1.16 -66.17 -2.04
N CYS A 1023 2.07 -65.65 -2.85
CA CYS A 1023 3.16 -66.40 -3.47
C CYS A 1023 4.50 -65.72 -3.23
N ALA A 1024 5.52 -66.51 -2.90
CA ALA A 1024 6.88 -66.06 -2.65
C ALA A 1024 7.88 -66.67 -3.63
N ASN A 1025 8.99 -65.96 -3.87
CA ASN A 1025 10.11 -66.50 -4.63
C ASN A 1025 10.86 -67.55 -3.78
N ALA A 1026 11.46 -68.55 -4.44
CA ALA A 1026 12.14 -69.65 -3.75
C ALA A 1026 13.46 -69.27 -3.05
N ALA A 1027 14.05 -68.12 -3.36
CA ALA A 1027 15.30 -67.66 -2.73
C ALA A 1027 15.03 -67.03 -1.36
N GLU A 1028 15.82 -67.43 -0.35
CA GLU A 1028 15.63 -67.08 1.07
C GLU A 1028 15.46 -65.58 1.32
N ASP A 1029 16.23 -64.72 0.63
CA ASP A 1029 16.16 -63.26 0.74
C ASP A 1029 15.04 -62.60 -0.08
N LYS A 1030 14.25 -63.37 -0.82
CA LYS A 1030 13.15 -62.92 -1.72
C LYS A 1030 11.77 -63.45 -1.31
N GLY A 1031 11.62 -63.85 -0.06
CA GLY A 1031 10.39 -64.41 0.51
C GLY A 1031 9.27 -63.37 0.74
N VAL A 1032 8.17 -63.85 1.34
CA VAL A 1032 7.09 -63.00 1.86
C VAL A 1032 7.00 -63.13 3.38
N THR A 1033 6.99 -62.00 4.08
CA THR A 1033 6.66 -61.91 5.51
C THR A 1033 5.32 -61.21 5.66
N LEU A 1034 4.32 -61.91 6.17
CA LEU A 1034 2.98 -61.39 6.44
C LEU A 1034 2.71 -61.40 7.95
N THR A 1035 2.37 -60.25 8.51
CA THR A 1035 1.99 -60.11 9.92
C THR A 1035 0.61 -59.49 10.02
N TYR A 1036 -0.30 -60.13 10.75
CA TYR A 1036 -1.62 -59.59 11.05
C TYR A 1036 -2.09 -59.99 12.45
N ASP A 1037 -2.76 -59.07 13.14
CA ASP A 1037 -3.36 -59.33 14.45
C ASP A 1037 -4.81 -59.84 14.37
N GLY A 1038 -5.39 -60.17 15.52
CA GLY A 1038 -6.75 -60.70 15.64
C GLY A 1038 -7.89 -59.71 15.37
N SER A 1039 -7.59 -58.46 14.99
CA SER A 1039 -8.60 -57.49 14.52
C SER A 1039 -8.79 -57.49 13.00
N CYS A 1040 -7.95 -58.23 12.26
CA CYS A 1040 -8.10 -58.42 10.83
C CYS A 1040 -9.16 -59.48 10.50
N SER A 1041 -9.89 -59.30 9.40
CA SER A 1041 -10.92 -60.23 8.92
C SER A 1041 -10.75 -60.53 7.43
N PHE A 1042 -10.71 -61.80 7.07
CA PHE A 1042 -10.54 -62.27 5.69
C PHE A 1042 -11.76 -63.12 5.29
N THR A 1043 -12.69 -62.51 4.57
CA THR A 1043 -14.00 -63.09 4.24
C THR A 1043 -14.07 -63.46 2.76
N SER A 1044 -14.19 -64.76 2.48
CA SER A 1044 -14.56 -65.30 1.16
C SER A 1044 -15.38 -66.57 1.35
N THR A 1045 -16.19 -66.92 0.35
CA THR A 1045 -16.85 -68.23 0.24
C THR A 1045 -15.94 -69.30 -0.41
N TYR A 1046 -14.77 -68.91 -0.91
CA TYR A 1046 -13.68 -69.80 -1.29
C TYR A 1046 -12.92 -70.31 -0.05
N ASP A 1047 -12.61 -71.61 -0.02
CA ASP A 1047 -11.86 -72.27 1.06
C ASP A 1047 -10.54 -72.84 0.50
N PRO A 1048 -9.36 -72.41 1.00
CA PRO A 1048 -9.13 -71.50 2.13
C PRO A 1048 -9.26 -70.01 1.75
N ALA A 1049 -9.88 -69.22 2.64
CA ALA A 1049 -10.01 -67.76 2.43
C ALA A 1049 -8.65 -67.02 2.40
N VAL A 1050 -7.59 -67.61 2.97
CA VAL A 1050 -6.21 -67.14 2.86
C VAL A 1050 -5.36 -68.26 2.25
N GLU A 1051 -4.82 -68.01 1.07
CA GLU A 1051 -4.13 -68.99 0.23
C GLU A 1051 -2.61 -68.74 0.22
N TYR A 1052 -1.84 -69.82 0.38
CA TYR A 1052 -0.39 -69.86 0.34
C TYR A 1052 0.05 -70.75 -0.83
N GLY A 1053 0.47 -70.15 -1.95
CA GLY A 1053 0.76 -70.88 -3.19
C GLY A 1053 2.12 -71.59 -3.23
N THR A 1054 3.12 -71.05 -2.52
CA THR A 1054 4.52 -71.52 -2.60
C THR A 1054 5.13 -71.77 -1.23
N ALA A 1055 6.34 -72.34 -1.23
CA ALA A 1055 7.23 -72.27 -0.07
C ALA A 1055 7.85 -70.86 0.06
N ASN A 1056 8.55 -70.60 1.18
CA ASN A 1056 9.19 -69.34 1.54
C ASN A 1056 8.23 -68.17 1.90
N ILE A 1057 7.15 -68.52 2.61
CA ILE A 1057 6.20 -67.57 3.21
C ILE A 1057 6.26 -67.73 4.74
N THR A 1058 6.41 -66.61 5.45
CA THR A 1058 6.35 -66.54 6.91
C THR A 1058 5.10 -65.75 7.32
N VAL A 1059 4.28 -66.30 8.20
CA VAL A 1059 3.06 -65.67 8.71
C VAL A 1059 3.16 -65.56 10.24
N ASN A 1060 3.03 -64.34 10.78
CA ASN A 1060 3.12 -64.06 12.23
C ASN A 1060 4.38 -64.65 12.93
N GLY A 1061 5.48 -64.79 12.18
CA GLY A 1061 6.75 -65.35 12.67
C GLY A 1061 6.94 -66.85 12.43
N GLU A 1062 5.93 -67.57 11.90
CA GLU A 1062 5.99 -69.00 11.61
C GLU A 1062 6.00 -69.29 10.10
N ALA A 1063 6.80 -70.27 9.67
CA ALA A 1063 6.84 -70.68 8.26
C ALA A 1063 5.60 -71.53 7.90
N VAL A 1064 4.87 -71.14 6.86
CA VAL A 1064 3.66 -71.86 6.42
C VAL A 1064 3.96 -72.85 5.29
N LYS A 1065 3.13 -73.89 5.20
CA LYS A 1065 3.10 -74.80 4.05
C LYS A 1065 2.06 -74.32 3.05
N SER A 1066 2.27 -74.64 1.77
CA SER A 1066 1.24 -74.40 0.76
C SER A 1066 -0.03 -75.17 1.10
N ASN A 1067 -1.18 -74.48 1.02
CA ASN A 1067 -2.51 -75.00 1.36
C ASN A 1067 -3.43 -75.11 0.13
N VAL A 1068 -2.89 -74.87 -1.06
CA VAL A 1068 -3.57 -74.99 -2.36
C VAL A 1068 -2.88 -76.05 -3.22
N LYS A 1069 -3.63 -76.65 -4.14
CA LYS A 1069 -3.06 -77.58 -5.12
C LYS A 1069 -2.35 -76.80 -6.23
N GLN A 1070 -1.04 -76.94 -6.35
CA GLN A 1070 -0.28 -76.37 -7.45
C GLN A 1070 -0.75 -76.97 -8.80
N GLU A 1071 -1.04 -76.12 -9.78
CA GLU A 1071 -1.30 -76.57 -11.15
C GLU A 1071 0.03 -76.96 -11.81
N THR A 1072 0.15 -78.23 -12.23
CA THR A 1072 1.30 -78.69 -13.00
C THR A 1072 1.17 -78.23 -14.45
N SER A 1073 1.72 -77.04 -14.72
CA SER A 1073 2.10 -76.48 -16.03
C SER A 1073 1.19 -76.74 -17.25
N ASN A 1074 0.64 -75.65 -17.79
CA ASN A 1074 0.70 -75.35 -19.22
C ASN A 1074 1.22 -73.92 -19.39
#